data_AF-A0A9D2FLA3-F1
#
_entry.id   AF-A0A9D2FLA3-F1
#
_cell.length_a   1.000
_cell.length_b   1.000
_cell.length_c   1.000
_cell.angle_alpha   90.00
_cell.angle_beta   90.00
_cell.angle_gamma   90.00
#
_symmetry.space_group_name_H-M   'P 1'
#
loop_
_entity.id
_entity.type
_entity.pdbx_description
1 polymer ?
#
loop_
_entity_poly.entity_id
_entity_poly.type
_entity_poly.pdbx_seq_one_letter_code
_entity_poly.pdbx_strand_id
1 'polypeptide(L)'
;MKKTICVLLGVVFAASFMFSACAKEDQTHENGQSQNADIADTEIVLAENGTTSYKIVIPANADACEEYASEEMELLFEEATGADIAVMRDTGLSFNANDKVISLGETTVKEGSGLDVAAAGLNADGYRIKRYGNTVVIAGVNVQGTLYGTYEFLKYEFGFETYMPDEVYLEHRETVYLKDFDYSDEPDFLGRNYDGLVMDSAQFAGRMRSTNTLTTDERFGDAASTVRTFGGLVCDNAINSVLPKDEYKEAHPGWYEYTANQICLSYEDRMGIELKSVEETSEDSVVKNYVEGIIELIEADTRGAYIIGIGENDNRGYCNCTKCQALLQEAGNKQSALWIRFANRVIKMLEEWKERQPEYKDREFEYIVLAYGASQYAPVVDDGNGGWKLAAEWAKPDPRIMIEFIPQGACFYHSLFDSDCSMNASYALEWEKWHSDALWDDDDPHFMIYDYVTCYRNFLPFFDNFNVRQETYQVYYESGVTSVMATSTTHQKFSSMSDLRNYLEMKLQWNVYEAVPTLIENFMTNVYKQAAPYMTEYFNRLRTNMAVKEQEFIANGQPFHLDMYDATPYQYSTTVYSKAFVEELMGLLDQAYAAYDSIEDPVEREKMQLRITKESFCLRYIILLNYGEYYDITAPEYEAMVLQWEKDSSALGATWSKEGVGIADTIAAFKSDISG
;
A
#
# COMPACT_ATOMS: atom_id res chain seq x y z
N MET A 1 48.56 -48.02 -36.07
CA MET A 1 47.91 -49.18 -36.72
C MET A 1 46.42 -49.11 -36.42
N LYS A 2 45.58 -49.00 -37.47
CA LYS A 2 44.15 -49.40 -37.63
C LYS A 2 43.17 -49.14 -36.45
N LYS A 3 42.27 -48.14 -36.55
CA LYS A 3 40.81 -48.22 -36.88
C LYS A 3 40.07 -49.28 -36.03
N THR A 4 38.97 -48.96 -35.30
CA THR A 4 37.56 -48.96 -35.80
C THR A 4 36.57 -48.45 -34.69
N ILE A 5 35.79 -47.35 -34.96
CA ILE A 5 34.30 -47.14 -34.79
C ILE A 5 33.60 -47.51 -33.44
N CYS A 6 32.59 -46.84 -32.84
CA CYS A 6 31.79 -45.60 -32.96
C CYS A 6 30.88 -45.48 -31.68
N VAL A 7 30.49 -44.23 -31.33
CA VAL A 7 29.22 -43.77 -30.70
C VAL A 7 28.85 -44.23 -29.27
N LEU A 8 28.78 -43.26 -28.34
CA LEU A 8 27.56 -42.93 -27.56
C LEU A 8 27.78 -41.66 -26.71
N LEU A 9 27.03 -40.61 -27.05
CA LEU A 9 26.70 -39.45 -26.22
C LEU A 9 25.63 -39.86 -25.22
N GLY A 10 25.72 -39.32 -23.99
CA GLY A 10 24.60 -39.27 -23.05
C GLY A 10 24.83 -40.06 -21.76
N VAL A 11 24.58 -39.36 -20.64
CA VAL A 11 24.46 -39.85 -19.26
C VAL A 11 25.78 -40.06 -18.52
N VAL A 12 26.14 -39.11 -17.65
CA VAL A 12 26.39 -39.29 -16.19
C VAL A 12 26.56 -37.90 -15.57
N PHE A 13 25.50 -37.37 -14.94
CA PHE A 13 25.55 -36.63 -13.67
C PHE A 13 24.09 -36.30 -13.25
N ALA A 14 23.38 -37.35 -12.83
CA ALA A 14 22.09 -37.24 -12.15
C ALA A 14 21.97 -38.45 -11.22
N ALA A 15 22.36 -38.28 -9.96
CA ALA A 15 21.96 -39.11 -8.82
C ALA A 15 22.65 -38.58 -7.58
N SER A 16 21.94 -37.77 -6.78
CA SER A 16 21.97 -37.76 -5.30
C SER A 16 21.15 -36.58 -4.77
N PHE A 17 19.82 -36.66 -4.82
CA PHE A 17 18.90 -36.09 -3.83
C PHE A 17 17.55 -36.80 -4.06
N MET A 18 17.37 -37.93 -3.37
CA MET A 18 16.07 -38.58 -3.22
C MET A 18 15.58 -38.28 -1.81
N PHE A 19 14.65 -37.33 -1.69
CA PHE A 19 13.65 -37.32 -0.64
C PHE A 19 12.27 -37.42 -1.31
N SER A 20 11.43 -38.28 -0.74
CA SER A 20 10.20 -38.83 -1.31
C SER A 20 9.18 -37.77 -1.76
N ALA A 21 9.05 -37.59 -3.07
CA ALA A 21 7.83 -37.09 -3.68
C ALA A 21 6.77 -38.21 -3.67
N CYS A 22 5.87 -38.18 -2.70
CA CYS A 22 4.56 -38.79 -2.92
C CYS A 22 3.83 -37.87 -3.90
N ALA A 23 3.54 -38.37 -5.09
CA ALA A 23 2.69 -37.73 -6.07
C ALA A 23 1.31 -37.49 -5.45
N LYS A 24 1.07 -36.27 -4.97
CA LYS A 24 -0.25 -35.67 -4.96
C LYS A 24 -0.53 -35.24 -6.39
N GLU A 25 -1.68 -35.64 -6.89
CA GLU A 25 -2.24 -35.19 -8.16
C GLU A 25 -2.14 -33.66 -8.26
N ASP A 26 -1.78 -33.17 -9.45
CA ASP A 26 -1.94 -31.77 -9.85
C ASP A 26 -3.39 -31.34 -9.59
N GLN A 27 -3.63 -30.79 -8.40
CA GLN A 27 -4.68 -29.82 -8.20
C GLN A 27 -4.03 -28.48 -8.49
N THR A 28 -4.11 -28.08 -9.75
CA THR A 28 -4.04 -26.67 -10.12
C THR A 28 -4.99 -25.93 -9.18
N HIS A 29 -4.44 -25.08 -8.31
CA HIS A 29 -5.24 -24.11 -7.59
C HIS A 29 -5.87 -23.19 -8.64
N GLU A 30 -7.13 -23.43 -8.97
CA GLU A 30 -8.02 -22.49 -9.67
C GLU A 30 -8.36 -21.36 -8.67
N ASN A 31 -7.36 -20.59 -8.22
CA ASN A 31 -7.64 -19.29 -7.61
C ASN A 31 -7.86 -18.31 -8.75
N GLY A 32 -8.90 -17.48 -8.62
CA GLY A 32 -9.44 -16.57 -9.61
C GLY A 32 -8.41 -15.59 -10.18
N GLN A 33 -7.52 -16.07 -11.04
CA GLN A 33 -6.82 -15.23 -11.99
C GLN A 33 -7.89 -14.41 -12.69
N SER A 34 -7.76 -13.08 -12.61
CA SER A 34 -8.33 -12.16 -13.58
C SER A 34 -8.10 -12.81 -14.94
N GLN A 35 -9.16 -13.40 -15.49
CA GLN A 35 -9.11 -13.79 -16.86
C GLN A 35 -9.00 -12.46 -17.57
N ASN A 36 -7.82 -12.17 -18.13
CA ASN A 36 -7.73 -11.40 -19.37
C ASN A 36 -8.50 -12.19 -20.45
N ALA A 37 -9.80 -12.38 -20.22
CA ALA A 37 -10.74 -12.80 -21.22
C ALA A 37 -10.76 -11.61 -22.18
N ASP A 38 -10.33 -11.84 -23.42
CA ASP A 38 -10.63 -10.92 -24.50
C ASP A 38 -12.15 -10.75 -24.53
N ILE A 39 -12.66 -9.67 -23.92
CA ILE A 39 -14.08 -9.35 -23.93
C ILE A 39 -14.42 -8.91 -25.35
N ALA A 40 -15.04 -9.84 -26.07
CA ALA A 40 -15.32 -9.68 -27.49
C ALA A 40 -16.25 -8.48 -27.75
N ASP A 41 -16.03 -7.80 -28.86
CA ASP A 41 -16.97 -6.80 -29.35
C ASP A 41 -18.28 -7.46 -29.80
N THR A 42 -19.41 -6.77 -29.61
CA THR A 42 -20.69 -7.15 -30.22
C THR A 42 -21.03 -6.25 -31.41
N GLU A 43 -22.17 -6.49 -32.05
CA GLU A 43 -22.74 -5.59 -33.06
C GLU A 43 -23.76 -4.60 -32.45
N ILE A 44 -23.86 -4.54 -31.12
CA ILE A 44 -24.84 -3.71 -30.42
C ILE A 44 -24.27 -2.31 -30.25
N VAL A 45 -24.83 -1.34 -30.97
CA VAL A 45 -24.41 0.07 -30.85
C VAL A 45 -24.73 0.61 -29.46
N LEU A 46 -23.68 0.96 -28.72
CA LEU A 46 -23.71 1.61 -27.42
C LEU A 46 -23.87 3.13 -27.58
N ALA A 47 -23.06 3.74 -28.45
CA ALA A 47 -23.14 5.15 -28.84
C ALA A 47 -22.69 5.33 -30.30
N GLU A 48 -23.26 6.32 -30.97
CA GLU A 48 -22.91 6.67 -32.35
C GLU A 48 -23.13 8.18 -32.58
N ASN A 49 -22.12 8.84 -33.14
CA ASN A 49 -22.14 10.24 -33.56
C ASN A 49 -22.61 11.22 -32.46
N GLY A 50 -22.07 11.07 -31.24
CA GLY A 50 -22.43 11.91 -30.09
C GLY A 50 -23.87 11.68 -29.59
N THR A 51 -24.46 10.52 -29.88
CA THR A 51 -25.78 10.16 -29.36
C THR A 51 -25.79 8.74 -28.82
N THR A 52 -26.60 8.50 -27.79
CA THR A 52 -26.86 7.16 -27.28
C THR A 52 -28.37 6.96 -27.04
N SER A 53 -28.77 5.69 -27.08
CA SER A 53 -30.11 5.25 -26.66
C SER A 53 -30.06 4.46 -25.36
N TYR A 54 -28.86 4.28 -24.80
CA TYR A 54 -28.66 3.70 -23.50
C TYR A 54 -28.98 4.70 -22.40
N LYS A 55 -29.24 4.18 -21.21
CA LYS A 55 -29.42 4.94 -19.98
C LYS A 55 -28.68 4.26 -18.84
N ILE A 56 -28.23 5.04 -17.88
CA ILE A 56 -27.71 4.51 -16.62
C ILE A 56 -28.90 4.34 -15.68
N VAL A 57 -28.99 3.18 -15.02
CA VAL A 57 -30.03 2.89 -14.03
C VAL A 57 -29.35 2.63 -12.68
N ILE A 58 -29.77 3.37 -11.65
CA ILE A 58 -29.32 3.20 -10.27
C ILE A 58 -30.53 2.94 -9.34
N PRO A 59 -30.32 2.45 -8.10
CA PRO A 59 -31.42 2.14 -7.20
C PRO A 59 -32.30 3.34 -6.86
N ALA A 60 -33.58 3.07 -6.61
CA ALA A 60 -34.55 4.08 -6.21
C ALA A 60 -34.14 4.85 -4.95
N ASN A 61 -33.44 4.17 -4.04
CA ASN A 61 -32.85 4.72 -2.83
C ASN A 61 -31.32 4.57 -2.86
N ALA A 62 -30.69 4.96 -3.98
CA ALA A 62 -29.24 4.83 -4.10
C ALA A 62 -28.51 5.67 -3.05
N ASP A 63 -27.41 5.14 -2.54
CA ASP A 63 -26.51 5.87 -1.66
C ASP A 63 -25.58 6.82 -2.45
N ALA A 64 -24.77 7.59 -1.70
CA ALA A 64 -23.85 8.57 -2.27
C ALA A 64 -22.79 7.95 -3.21
N CYS A 65 -22.38 6.70 -2.98
CA CYS A 65 -21.40 6.02 -3.81
C CYS A 65 -22.02 5.54 -5.12
N GLU A 66 -23.23 4.99 -5.08
CA GLU A 66 -23.98 4.63 -6.28
C GLU A 66 -24.36 5.86 -7.12
N GLU A 67 -24.71 6.98 -6.49
CA GLU A 67 -24.88 8.27 -7.17
C GLU A 67 -23.59 8.70 -7.85
N TYR A 68 -22.47 8.71 -7.12
CA TYR A 68 -21.18 9.10 -7.66
C TYR A 68 -20.67 8.17 -8.79
N ALA A 69 -20.92 6.86 -8.69
CA ALA A 69 -20.62 5.91 -9.77
C ALA A 69 -21.38 6.25 -11.05
N SER A 70 -22.64 6.68 -10.94
CA SER A 70 -23.41 7.14 -12.10
C SER A 70 -22.88 8.45 -12.69
N GLU A 71 -22.40 9.38 -11.86
CA GLU A 71 -21.79 10.64 -12.29
C GLU A 71 -20.45 10.41 -13.01
N GLU A 72 -19.59 9.52 -12.48
CA GLU A 72 -18.33 9.16 -13.13
C GLU A 72 -18.58 8.43 -14.45
N MET A 73 -19.58 7.52 -14.51
CA MET A 73 -19.99 6.87 -15.75
C MET A 73 -20.49 7.89 -16.77
N GLU A 74 -21.38 8.81 -16.38
CA GLU A 74 -21.93 9.85 -17.27
C GLU A 74 -20.82 10.73 -17.84
N LEU A 75 -19.94 11.27 -16.98
CA LEU A 75 -18.83 12.12 -17.36
C LEU A 75 -17.88 11.44 -18.34
N LEU A 76 -17.38 10.24 -17.97
CA LEU A 76 -16.37 9.54 -18.77
C LEU A 76 -16.98 8.96 -20.05
N PHE A 77 -18.27 8.60 -20.05
CA PHE A 77 -18.98 8.20 -21.27
C PHE A 77 -19.15 9.38 -22.24
N GLU A 78 -19.52 10.57 -21.73
CA GLU A 78 -19.63 11.78 -22.55
C GLU A 78 -18.27 12.17 -23.14
N GLU A 79 -17.19 12.15 -22.34
CA GLU A 79 -15.83 12.43 -22.85
C GLU A 79 -15.40 11.43 -23.94
N ALA A 80 -15.69 10.13 -23.76
CA ALA A 80 -15.30 9.09 -24.71
C ALA A 80 -16.14 9.10 -26.00
N THR A 81 -17.41 9.51 -25.95
CA THR A 81 -18.36 9.31 -27.07
C THR A 81 -18.98 10.60 -27.62
N GLY A 82 -18.90 11.69 -26.87
CA GLY A 82 -19.65 12.94 -27.09
C GLY A 82 -21.15 12.84 -26.84
N ALA A 83 -21.63 11.72 -26.30
CA ALA A 83 -23.05 11.46 -26.08
C ALA A 83 -23.45 11.64 -24.61
N ASP A 84 -24.50 12.41 -24.37
CA ASP A 84 -25.18 12.52 -23.08
C ASP A 84 -25.97 11.22 -22.79
N ILE A 85 -25.61 10.54 -21.69
CA ILE A 85 -26.23 9.29 -21.25
C ILE A 85 -27.08 9.53 -19.98
N ALA A 86 -28.39 9.61 -20.17
CA ALA A 86 -29.28 9.94 -19.06
C ALA A 86 -29.23 8.92 -17.90
N VAL A 87 -29.07 9.43 -16.68
CA VAL A 87 -29.22 8.67 -15.42
C VAL A 87 -30.69 8.62 -14.99
N MET A 88 -31.17 7.46 -14.56
CA MET A 88 -32.50 7.30 -13.97
C MET A 88 -32.54 6.33 -12.78
N ARG A 89 -33.54 6.52 -11.93
CA ARG A 89 -33.85 5.60 -10.84
C ARG A 89 -34.64 4.40 -11.34
N ASP A 90 -34.44 3.25 -10.72
CA ASP A 90 -35.09 2.00 -11.10
C ASP A 90 -36.56 1.84 -10.64
N THR A 91 -37.15 2.90 -10.07
CA THR A 91 -38.53 2.90 -9.57
C THR A 91 -39.53 2.41 -10.63
N GLY A 92 -40.09 1.21 -10.40
CA GLY A 92 -41.08 0.60 -11.28
C GLY A 92 -40.51 -0.03 -12.55
N LEU A 93 -39.18 -0.20 -12.65
CA LEU A 93 -38.54 -0.97 -13.69
C LEU A 93 -38.55 -2.48 -13.36
N SER A 94 -38.33 -3.29 -14.38
CA SER A 94 -38.14 -4.74 -14.28
C SER A 94 -37.13 -5.17 -15.33
N PHE A 95 -36.36 -6.21 -15.04
CA PHE A 95 -35.39 -6.73 -16.01
C PHE A 95 -36.00 -7.13 -17.36
N ASN A 96 -35.36 -6.68 -18.44
CA ASN A 96 -35.63 -7.13 -19.81
C ASN A 96 -34.35 -7.01 -20.63
N ALA A 97 -33.82 -8.13 -21.11
CA ALA A 97 -32.58 -8.19 -21.89
C ALA A 97 -32.60 -7.36 -23.21
N ASN A 98 -33.75 -6.86 -23.67
CA ASN A 98 -33.82 -6.00 -24.86
C ASN A 98 -33.71 -4.50 -24.52
N ASP A 99 -33.80 -4.13 -23.25
CA ASP A 99 -33.70 -2.73 -22.84
C ASP A 99 -32.24 -2.28 -22.92
N LYS A 100 -32.03 -1.07 -23.42
CA LYS A 100 -30.71 -0.43 -23.53
C LYS A 100 -30.40 0.29 -22.23
N VAL A 101 -29.94 -0.46 -21.25
CA VAL A 101 -29.64 0.07 -19.91
C VAL A 101 -28.32 -0.49 -19.40
N ILE A 102 -27.58 0.36 -18.70
CA ILE A 102 -26.44 -0.03 -17.86
C ILE A 102 -26.92 0.15 -16.42
N SER A 103 -27.20 -0.96 -15.76
CA SER A 103 -27.66 -1.00 -14.37
C SER A 103 -26.45 -1.03 -13.44
N LEU A 104 -26.36 -0.09 -12.50
CA LEU A 104 -25.31 -0.02 -11.48
C LEU A 104 -25.93 -0.31 -10.10
N GLY A 105 -25.33 -1.21 -9.34
CA GLY A 105 -25.69 -1.47 -7.95
C GLY A 105 -26.91 -2.36 -7.76
N GLU A 106 -27.52 -2.29 -6.57
CA GLU A 106 -28.60 -3.17 -6.14
C GLU A 106 -29.97 -2.71 -6.66
N THR A 107 -30.15 -2.78 -7.98
CA THR A 107 -31.41 -2.41 -8.65
C THR A 107 -32.35 -3.61 -8.81
N THR A 108 -33.63 -3.32 -9.03
CA THR A 108 -34.66 -4.25 -9.53
C THR A 108 -34.31 -4.85 -10.90
N VAL A 109 -33.48 -4.18 -11.71
CA VAL A 109 -32.94 -4.74 -12.96
C VAL A 109 -31.90 -5.81 -12.65
N LYS A 110 -31.01 -5.58 -11.67
CA LYS A 110 -30.05 -6.58 -11.18
C LYS A 110 -30.78 -7.78 -10.59
N GLU A 111 -31.73 -7.56 -9.68
CA GLU A 111 -32.55 -8.62 -9.07
C GLU A 111 -33.24 -9.47 -10.15
N GLY A 112 -33.93 -8.82 -11.10
CA GLY A 112 -34.65 -9.53 -12.16
C GLY A 112 -33.75 -10.25 -13.18
N SER A 113 -32.48 -9.83 -13.32
CA SER A 113 -31.51 -10.51 -14.18
C SER A 113 -31.03 -11.84 -13.59
N GLY A 114 -31.16 -12.01 -12.28
CA GLY A 114 -30.61 -13.15 -11.54
C GLY A 114 -29.08 -13.12 -11.40
N LEU A 115 -28.44 -11.96 -11.59
CA LEU A 115 -27.02 -11.79 -11.32
C LEU A 115 -26.77 -11.97 -9.82
N ASP A 116 -26.03 -13.02 -9.47
CA ASP A 116 -25.64 -13.31 -8.09
C ASP A 116 -24.15 -13.00 -7.92
N VAL A 117 -23.87 -11.93 -7.17
CA VAL A 117 -22.50 -11.51 -6.84
C VAL A 117 -21.89 -12.46 -5.80
N ALA A 118 -22.68 -12.92 -4.83
CA ALA A 118 -22.21 -13.82 -3.78
C ALA A 118 -21.82 -15.20 -4.34
N ALA A 119 -22.55 -15.69 -5.34
CA ALA A 119 -22.22 -16.95 -6.03
C ALA A 119 -20.88 -16.90 -6.79
N ALA A 120 -20.34 -15.71 -7.07
CA ALA A 120 -19.03 -15.56 -7.70
C ALA A 120 -17.86 -15.75 -6.71
N GLY A 121 -18.13 -15.86 -5.39
CA GLY A 121 -17.10 -16.08 -4.37
C GLY A 121 -16.20 -14.88 -4.15
N LEU A 122 -16.67 -13.68 -4.49
CA LEU A 122 -15.88 -12.45 -4.48
C LEU A 122 -15.68 -11.91 -3.06
N ASN A 123 -14.53 -11.31 -2.82
CA ASN A 123 -14.14 -10.68 -1.55
C ASN A 123 -14.59 -9.21 -1.45
N ALA A 124 -14.18 -8.52 -0.39
CA ALA A 124 -14.65 -7.19 0.06
C ALA A 124 -15.12 -6.23 -1.04
N ASP A 125 -14.24 -5.85 -1.98
CA ASP A 125 -14.53 -4.85 -3.02
C ASP A 125 -14.69 -5.46 -4.41
N GLY A 126 -14.87 -6.78 -4.48
CA GLY A 126 -15.06 -7.50 -5.72
C GLY A 126 -16.36 -7.12 -6.42
N TYR A 127 -16.37 -7.25 -7.74
CA TYR A 127 -17.50 -6.88 -8.57
C TYR A 127 -17.73 -7.82 -9.74
N ARG A 128 -18.95 -7.75 -10.29
CA ARG A 128 -19.36 -8.52 -11.46
C ARG A 128 -20.02 -7.62 -12.50
N ILE A 129 -19.60 -7.78 -13.75
CA ILE A 129 -20.16 -7.13 -14.92
C ILE A 129 -20.73 -8.20 -15.83
N LYS A 130 -22.03 -8.13 -16.15
CA LYS A 130 -22.66 -9.09 -17.05
C LYS A 130 -23.63 -8.45 -18.01
N ARG A 131 -23.50 -8.81 -19.29
CA ARG A 131 -24.41 -8.42 -20.36
C ARG A 131 -25.50 -9.48 -20.56
N TYR A 132 -26.73 -9.01 -20.73
CA TYR A 132 -27.90 -9.76 -21.12
C TYR A 132 -28.55 -9.06 -22.33
N GLY A 133 -28.23 -9.49 -23.55
CA GLY A 133 -28.70 -8.80 -24.75
C GLY A 133 -28.18 -7.36 -24.79
N ASN A 134 -29.08 -6.38 -24.73
CA ASN A 134 -28.76 -4.96 -24.67
C ASN A 134 -28.60 -4.43 -23.24
N THR A 135 -28.94 -5.21 -22.22
CA THR A 135 -28.84 -4.77 -20.82
C THR A 135 -27.49 -5.18 -20.25
N VAL A 136 -26.81 -4.27 -19.57
CA VAL A 136 -25.60 -4.56 -18.77
C VAL A 136 -25.95 -4.36 -17.31
N VAL A 137 -25.49 -5.27 -16.46
CA VAL A 137 -25.60 -5.17 -15.00
C VAL A 137 -24.20 -5.17 -14.41
N ILE A 138 -23.90 -4.15 -13.61
CA ILE A 138 -22.67 -3.96 -12.85
C ILE A 138 -23.06 -3.92 -11.38
N ALA A 139 -22.56 -4.86 -10.58
CA ALA A 139 -22.82 -4.91 -9.14
C ALA A 139 -21.59 -5.41 -8.37
N GLY A 140 -21.29 -4.75 -7.27
CA GLY A 140 -20.25 -5.12 -6.32
C GLY A 140 -20.78 -5.95 -5.14
N VAL A 141 -19.85 -6.55 -4.38
CA VAL A 141 -20.15 -7.12 -3.05
C VAL A 141 -20.65 -6.05 -2.10
N ASN A 142 -20.17 -4.83 -2.28
CA ASN A 142 -20.62 -3.60 -1.64
C ASN A 142 -20.74 -2.48 -2.70
N VAL A 143 -21.11 -1.27 -2.26
CA VAL A 143 -21.31 -0.09 -3.13
C VAL A 143 -19.98 0.39 -3.75
N GLN A 144 -18.87 0.19 -3.05
CA GLN A 144 -17.50 0.47 -3.47
C GLN A 144 -17.07 -0.42 -4.65
N GLY A 145 -17.38 -1.71 -4.59
CA GLY A 145 -17.20 -2.65 -5.69
C GLY A 145 -18.01 -2.26 -6.93
N THR A 146 -19.22 -1.71 -6.75
CA THR A 146 -20.01 -1.19 -7.89
C THR A 146 -19.31 -0.02 -8.59
N LEU A 147 -18.71 0.91 -7.83
CA LEU A 147 -17.88 1.98 -8.38
C LEU A 147 -16.65 1.42 -9.12
N TYR A 148 -15.96 0.43 -8.57
CA TYR A 148 -14.81 -0.19 -9.23
C TYR A 148 -15.16 -0.96 -10.50
N GLY A 149 -16.31 -1.66 -10.51
CA GLY A 149 -16.86 -2.30 -11.69
C GLY A 149 -17.30 -1.29 -12.76
N THR A 150 -17.73 -0.10 -12.36
CA THR A 150 -18.00 1.02 -13.28
C THR A 150 -16.71 1.45 -13.98
N TYR A 151 -15.61 1.62 -13.24
CA TYR A 151 -14.30 1.92 -13.84
C TYR A 151 -13.78 0.78 -14.73
N GLU A 152 -14.01 -0.48 -14.37
CA GLU A 152 -13.58 -1.61 -15.21
C GLU A 152 -14.40 -1.69 -16.50
N PHE A 153 -15.71 -1.42 -16.46
CA PHE A 153 -16.53 -1.28 -17.68
C PHE A 153 -15.96 -0.20 -18.60
N LEU A 154 -15.65 0.98 -18.06
CA LEU A 154 -15.06 2.10 -18.80
C LEU A 154 -13.67 1.74 -19.35
N LYS A 155 -12.87 0.97 -18.61
CA LYS A 155 -11.56 0.49 -19.04
C LYS A 155 -11.67 -0.42 -20.25
N TYR A 156 -12.58 -1.39 -20.23
CA TYR A 156 -12.76 -2.27 -21.39
C TYR A 156 -13.39 -1.55 -22.59
N GLU A 157 -14.41 -0.70 -22.39
CA GLU A 157 -15.08 -0.02 -23.50
C GLU A 157 -14.23 1.10 -24.14
N PHE A 158 -13.56 1.90 -23.31
CA PHE A 158 -12.92 3.16 -23.71
C PHE A 158 -11.43 3.23 -23.36
N GLY A 159 -10.83 2.15 -22.84
CA GLY A 159 -9.43 2.16 -22.42
C GLY A 159 -9.14 2.99 -21.18
N PHE A 160 -10.17 3.42 -20.43
CA PHE A 160 -10.02 4.28 -19.24
C PHE A 160 -8.88 3.81 -18.32
N GLU A 161 -7.94 4.71 -18.07
CA GLU A 161 -6.80 4.49 -17.17
C GLU A 161 -6.40 5.81 -16.51
N THR A 162 -6.09 5.78 -15.21
CA THR A 162 -5.65 6.96 -14.46
C THR A 162 -4.19 6.77 -14.04
N TYR A 163 -3.33 7.70 -14.44
CA TYR A 163 -1.90 7.65 -14.12
C TYR A 163 -1.52 8.66 -13.05
N MET A 164 -2.15 9.83 -13.09
CA MET A 164 -1.96 10.96 -12.17
C MET A 164 -3.30 11.71 -12.01
N PRO A 165 -3.45 12.57 -10.97
CA PRO A 165 -4.65 13.41 -10.83
C PRO A 165 -4.97 14.26 -12.07
N ASP A 166 -3.95 14.65 -12.84
CA ASP A 166 -4.05 15.48 -14.05
C ASP A 166 -3.75 14.71 -15.36
N GLU A 167 -3.61 13.37 -15.29
CA GLU A 167 -3.36 12.53 -16.46
C GLU A 167 -4.22 11.27 -16.41
N VAL A 168 -5.30 11.31 -17.19
CA VAL A 168 -6.24 10.22 -17.39
C VAL A 168 -6.25 9.91 -18.89
N TYR A 169 -6.06 8.66 -19.24
CA TYR A 169 -6.22 8.18 -20.60
C TYR A 169 -7.66 7.69 -20.80
N LEU A 170 -8.26 8.10 -21.90
CA LEU A 170 -9.59 7.71 -22.32
C LEU A 170 -9.65 7.83 -23.85
N GLU A 171 -10.06 6.77 -24.53
CA GLU A 171 -10.11 6.72 -25.97
C GLU A 171 -11.43 7.30 -26.49
N HIS A 172 -11.34 8.38 -27.28
CA HIS A 172 -12.50 8.95 -27.96
C HIS A 172 -12.85 8.16 -29.24
N ARG A 173 -14.13 7.77 -29.39
CA ARG A 173 -14.63 7.04 -30.56
C ARG A 173 -15.99 7.56 -31.02
N GLU A 174 -16.14 7.82 -32.33
CA GLU A 174 -17.40 8.26 -32.93
C GLU A 174 -18.50 7.18 -32.89
N THR A 175 -18.11 5.90 -32.96
CA THR A 175 -19.02 4.76 -32.89
C THR A 175 -18.45 3.72 -31.93
N VAL A 176 -19.28 3.30 -30.98
CA VAL A 176 -18.90 2.34 -29.94
C VAL A 176 -19.91 1.21 -29.93
N TYR A 177 -19.39 -0.01 -29.96
CA TYR A 177 -20.17 -1.22 -29.84
C TYR A 177 -19.98 -1.80 -28.45
N LEU A 178 -21.08 -2.14 -27.80
CA LEU A 178 -21.07 -2.73 -26.47
C LEU A 178 -20.29 -4.06 -26.49
N LYS A 179 -19.43 -4.27 -25.50
CA LYS A 179 -18.67 -5.50 -25.30
C LYS A 179 -19.49 -6.61 -24.66
N ASP A 180 -19.13 -7.86 -24.95
CA ASP A 180 -19.82 -9.04 -24.45
C ASP A 180 -19.39 -9.43 -23.02
N PHE A 181 -19.75 -8.60 -22.05
CA PHE A 181 -19.34 -8.81 -20.66
C PHE A 181 -19.92 -10.07 -20.02
N ASP A 182 -19.05 -10.92 -19.50
CA ASP A 182 -19.29 -11.85 -18.40
C ASP A 182 -18.01 -11.91 -17.57
N TYR A 183 -17.78 -10.87 -16.78
CA TYR A 183 -16.51 -10.57 -16.13
C TYR A 183 -16.69 -10.42 -14.62
N SER A 184 -15.70 -10.84 -13.86
CA SER A 184 -15.62 -10.61 -12.41
C SER A 184 -14.16 -10.42 -12.03
N ASP A 185 -13.93 -9.60 -11.02
CA ASP A 185 -12.60 -9.28 -10.52
C ASP A 185 -12.71 -8.83 -9.06
N GLU A 186 -11.63 -9.01 -8.32
CA GLU A 186 -11.53 -8.71 -6.90
C GLU A 186 -10.10 -8.31 -6.53
N PRO A 187 -9.90 -7.51 -5.48
CA PRO A 187 -8.57 -7.15 -5.05
C PRO A 187 -7.86 -8.32 -4.34
N ASP A 188 -6.55 -8.43 -4.53
CA ASP A 188 -5.70 -9.35 -3.78
C ASP A 188 -5.56 -8.94 -2.30
N PHE A 189 -5.48 -7.63 -2.02
CA PHE A 189 -5.50 -7.09 -0.66
C PHE A 189 -6.81 -6.36 -0.36
N LEU A 190 -7.41 -6.67 0.79
CA LEU A 190 -8.62 -6.02 1.28
C LEU A 190 -8.33 -4.56 1.67
N GLY A 191 -7.21 -4.30 2.36
CA GLY A 191 -6.72 -2.95 2.64
C GLY A 191 -5.59 -2.54 1.70
N ARG A 192 -5.78 -1.46 0.95
CA ARG A 192 -4.86 -0.96 -0.10
C ARG A 192 -4.49 0.50 0.15
N ASN A 193 -3.51 0.71 1.04
CA ASN A 193 -3.14 2.02 1.55
C ASN A 193 -1.75 2.47 1.08
N TYR A 194 -1.64 3.76 0.76
CA TYR A 194 -0.39 4.41 0.36
C TYR A 194 -0.42 5.91 0.67
N ASP A 195 0.58 6.44 1.37
CA ASP A 195 0.64 7.87 1.77
C ASP A 195 1.29 8.81 0.72
N GLY A 196 1.29 8.40 -0.55
CA GLY A 196 1.81 9.21 -1.67
C GLY A 196 0.79 10.12 -2.36
N LEU A 197 0.88 10.24 -3.69
CA LEU A 197 0.07 11.12 -4.55
C LEU A 197 -1.43 10.84 -4.46
N VAL A 198 -1.83 9.61 -4.11
CA VAL A 198 -3.23 9.28 -3.83
C VAL A 198 -3.81 10.07 -2.65
N MET A 199 -2.96 10.66 -1.80
CA MET A 199 -3.35 11.56 -0.71
C MET A 199 -3.61 13.02 -1.13
N ASP A 200 -3.44 13.35 -2.41
CA ASP A 200 -3.71 14.72 -2.88
C ASP A 200 -5.14 14.92 -3.39
N SER A 201 -5.85 13.83 -3.72
CA SER A 201 -7.21 13.91 -4.29
C SER A 201 -8.02 12.64 -4.00
N ALA A 202 -9.18 12.81 -3.37
CA ALA A 202 -10.12 11.71 -3.11
C ALA A 202 -10.62 11.06 -4.41
N GLN A 203 -10.87 11.86 -5.46
CA GLN A 203 -11.25 11.33 -6.77
C GLN A 203 -10.14 10.46 -7.36
N PHE A 204 -8.88 10.91 -7.28
CA PHE A 204 -7.75 10.12 -7.76
C PHE A 204 -7.58 8.83 -6.94
N ALA A 205 -7.69 8.91 -5.61
CA ALA A 205 -7.67 7.73 -4.74
C ALA A 205 -8.76 6.71 -5.08
N GLY A 206 -9.99 7.18 -5.32
CA GLY A 206 -11.12 6.34 -5.74
C GLY A 206 -10.88 5.66 -7.09
N ARG A 207 -10.39 6.41 -8.10
CA ARG A 207 -10.04 5.87 -9.42
C ARG A 207 -8.88 4.86 -9.37
N MET A 208 -7.94 5.06 -8.46
CA MET A 208 -6.84 4.13 -8.19
C MET A 208 -7.23 2.95 -7.28
N ARG A 209 -8.50 2.86 -6.87
CA ARG A 209 -9.04 1.81 -5.97
C ARG A 209 -8.36 1.72 -4.61
N SER A 210 -7.88 2.86 -4.09
CA SER A 210 -7.26 2.95 -2.77
C SER A 210 -8.31 2.94 -1.65
N THR A 211 -7.95 2.34 -0.52
CA THR A 211 -8.77 2.33 0.71
C THR A 211 -8.26 3.33 1.76
N ASN A 212 -7.54 4.38 1.35
CA ASN A 212 -6.95 5.35 2.28
C ASN A 212 -8.02 6.26 2.93
N THR A 213 -7.62 7.07 3.93
CA THR A 213 -8.53 7.93 4.71
C THR A 213 -9.30 8.93 3.86
N LEU A 214 -8.80 9.30 2.68
CA LEU A 214 -9.52 10.19 1.76
C LEU A 214 -10.71 9.53 1.06
N THR A 215 -10.75 8.20 1.00
CA THR A 215 -11.90 7.47 0.45
C THR A 215 -12.95 7.16 1.52
N THR A 216 -12.81 7.65 2.76
CA THR A 216 -13.88 7.59 3.78
C THR A 216 -15.02 8.57 3.53
N ASP A 217 -14.94 9.40 2.47
CA ASP A 217 -16.06 10.18 1.96
C ASP A 217 -17.08 9.23 1.32
N GLU A 218 -18.36 9.43 1.66
CA GLU A 218 -19.51 8.57 1.30
C GLU A 218 -19.58 8.25 -0.20
N ARG A 219 -19.07 9.15 -1.06
CA ARG A 219 -19.04 8.99 -2.52
C ARG A 219 -18.13 7.86 -2.98
N PHE A 220 -17.11 7.54 -2.20
CA PHE A 220 -16.17 6.48 -2.53
C PHE A 220 -16.51 5.19 -1.81
N GLY A 221 -17.68 5.10 -1.16
CA GLY A 221 -18.26 3.88 -0.56
C GLY A 221 -18.49 4.02 0.94
N ASP A 222 -18.74 2.90 1.61
CA ASP A 222 -19.05 2.93 3.04
C ASP A 222 -17.78 3.23 3.84
N ALA A 223 -17.87 4.16 4.79
CA ALA A 223 -16.79 4.39 5.73
C ALA A 223 -16.48 3.09 6.51
N ALA A 224 -17.48 2.24 6.78
CA ALA A 224 -17.31 0.92 7.38
C ALA A 224 -16.68 -0.13 6.44
N SER A 225 -16.63 0.06 5.11
CA SER A 225 -15.82 -0.78 4.21
C SER A 225 -14.40 -0.22 4.03
N THR A 226 -14.27 1.12 4.04
CA THR A 226 -12.97 1.79 3.91
C THR A 226 -12.08 1.67 5.13
N VAL A 227 -12.59 1.49 6.35
CA VAL A 227 -11.78 1.42 7.59
C VAL A 227 -10.82 0.22 7.68
N ARG A 228 -10.65 -0.59 6.61
CA ARG A 228 -9.35 -1.28 6.36
C ARG A 228 -8.20 -0.30 6.07
N THR A 229 -8.47 0.99 6.15
CA THR A 229 -7.49 2.06 6.14
C THR A 229 -6.50 1.90 7.28
N PHE A 230 -5.23 2.06 6.95
CA PHE A 230 -4.20 2.43 7.90
C PHE A 230 -4.60 3.74 8.62
N GLY A 231 -5.10 3.63 9.85
CA GLY A 231 -5.75 4.74 10.55
C GLY A 231 -7.15 4.45 11.06
N GLY A 232 -7.41 3.25 11.59
CA GLY A 232 -8.64 2.91 12.31
C GLY A 232 -8.97 3.83 13.49
N LEU A 233 -9.82 3.40 14.44
CA LEU A 233 -10.18 4.24 15.61
C LEU A 233 -8.94 4.67 16.40
N VAL A 234 -7.93 3.80 16.42
CA VAL A 234 -6.63 4.02 17.05
C VAL A 234 -5.56 3.31 16.19
N CYS A 235 -4.59 4.05 15.65
CA CYS A 235 -3.43 3.51 14.91
C CYS A 235 -2.10 3.88 15.60
N ASP A 236 -0.96 3.71 14.94
CA ASP A 236 0.41 4.07 15.36
C ASP A 236 0.47 5.06 16.52
N ASN A 237 1.15 4.67 17.60
CA ASN A 237 1.04 5.34 18.89
C ASN A 237 -0.32 5.19 19.57
N ALA A 238 -0.91 4.00 19.46
CA ALA A 238 -2.25 3.70 19.96
C ALA A 238 -2.47 4.08 21.43
N ILE A 239 -1.50 3.74 22.28
CA ILE A 239 -1.53 4.11 23.69
C ILE A 239 -1.53 5.63 23.86
N ASN A 240 -0.78 6.40 23.07
CA ASN A 240 -0.74 7.85 23.19
C ASN A 240 -2.07 8.51 22.78
N SER A 241 -2.82 7.89 21.86
CA SER A 241 -4.12 8.40 21.43
C SER A 241 -5.22 8.21 22.48
N VAL A 242 -5.15 7.13 23.28
CA VAL A 242 -6.18 6.79 24.28
C VAL A 242 -5.77 7.22 25.69
N LEU A 243 -4.51 6.98 26.05
CA LEU A 243 -3.92 7.27 27.36
C LEU A 243 -2.66 8.16 27.19
N PRO A 244 -2.80 9.40 26.67
CA PRO A 244 -1.68 10.33 26.50
C PRO A 244 -0.97 10.57 27.82
N LYS A 245 0.34 10.33 27.85
CA LYS A 245 1.14 10.42 29.07
C LYS A 245 1.07 11.79 29.72
N ASP A 246 1.03 12.86 28.93
CA ASP A 246 1.01 14.23 29.44
C ASP A 246 -0.29 14.57 30.17
N GLU A 247 -1.38 13.82 29.93
CA GLU A 247 -2.67 13.99 30.61
C GLU A 247 -2.80 13.06 31.82
N TYR A 248 -2.38 11.80 31.70
CA TYR A 248 -2.64 10.78 32.72
C TYR A 248 -1.54 10.65 33.78
N LYS A 249 -0.29 11.05 33.48
CA LYS A 249 0.85 10.78 34.38
C LYS A 249 0.75 11.44 35.75
N GLU A 250 0.15 12.63 35.86
CA GLU A 250 0.02 13.31 37.16
C GLU A 250 -0.93 12.57 38.09
N ALA A 251 -2.07 12.11 37.57
CA ALA A 251 -3.05 11.34 38.32
C ALA A 251 -2.62 9.88 38.56
N HIS A 252 -1.93 9.28 37.59
CA HIS A 252 -1.50 7.89 37.61
C HIS A 252 0.01 7.74 37.39
N PRO A 253 0.86 8.22 38.31
CA PRO A 253 2.31 8.23 38.13
C PRO A 253 2.89 6.82 37.93
N GLY A 254 2.27 5.81 38.55
CA GLY A 254 2.70 4.41 38.45
C GLY A 254 2.47 3.77 37.07
N TRP A 255 1.64 4.36 36.21
CA TRP A 255 1.44 3.88 34.84
C TRP A 255 2.66 4.17 33.95
N TYR A 256 3.38 5.28 34.18
CA TYR A 256 4.45 5.79 33.31
C TYR A 256 5.80 5.98 34.01
N GLU A 257 5.98 5.41 35.20
CA GLU A 257 7.14 5.66 36.09
C GLU A 257 8.50 5.27 35.49
N TYR A 258 8.53 4.36 34.51
CA TYR A 258 9.75 3.66 34.09
C TYR A 258 10.22 3.96 32.66
N THR A 259 9.50 4.79 31.88
CA THR A 259 9.81 5.06 30.46
C THR A 259 9.46 6.46 29.99
N ALA A 260 10.18 6.93 28.97
CA ALA A 260 9.69 8.01 28.12
C ALA A 260 8.61 7.45 27.18
N ASN A 261 7.35 7.44 27.63
CA ASN A 261 6.12 7.43 26.81
C ASN A 261 5.39 6.09 26.63
N GLN A 262 5.79 5.00 27.30
CA GLN A 262 5.02 3.74 27.32
C GLN A 262 4.34 3.48 28.68
N ILE A 263 3.18 2.83 28.65
CA ILE A 263 2.48 2.36 29.86
C ILE A 263 3.14 1.11 30.47
N CYS A 264 2.84 0.85 31.74
CA CYS A 264 3.23 -0.36 32.44
C CYS A 264 2.26 -1.52 32.14
N LEU A 265 2.65 -2.43 31.23
CA LEU A 265 1.86 -3.60 30.80
C LEU A 265 1.61 -4.68 31.89
N SER A 266 2.13 -4.48 33.10
CA SER A 266 1.88 -5.35 34.26
C SER A 266 1.38 -4.59 35.48
N TYR A 267 0.81 -3.39 35.27
CA TYR A 267 0.35 -2.53 36.37
C TYR A 267 -0.64 -3.24 37.29
N GLU A 268 -1.65 -3.90 36.71
CA GLU A 268 -2.65 -4.66 37.46
C GLU A 268 -1.99 -5.72 38.35
N ASP A 269 -1.01 -6.43 37.82
CA ASP A 269 -0.31 -7.49 38.53
C ASP A 269 0.58 -6.95 39.66
N ARG A 270 1.13 -5.74 39.50
CA ARG A 270 1.93 -5.06 40.53
C ARG A 270 1.06 -4.53 41.66
N MET A 271 -0.12 -4.02 41.33
CA MET A 271 -1.04 -3.40 42.28
C MET A 271 -2.04 -4.40 42.88
N GLY A 272 -2.10 -5.62 42.36
CA GLY A 272 -3.07 -6.63 42.78
C GLY A 272 -4.50 -6.28 42.36
N ILE A 273 -4.67 -5.61 41.23
CA ILE A 273 -5.97 -5.25 40.67
C ILE A 273 -6.54 -6.46 39.93
N GLU A 274 -7.72 -6.91 40.34
CA GLU A 274 -8.47 -7.95 39.66
C GLU A 274 -9.25 -7.34 38.49
N LEU A 275 -9.09 -7.90 37.28
CA LEU A 275 -9.84 -7.51 36.10
C LEU A 275 -11.18 -8.27 36.05
N LYS A 276 -12.28 -7.53 36.03
CA LYS A 276 -13.67 -8.02 35.91
C LYS A 276 -14.30 -7.38 34.66
N SER A 277 -15.56 -6.95 34.72
CA SER A 277 -16.13 -6.07 33.70
C SER A 277 -15.56 -4.65 33.82
N VAL A 278 -15.79 -3.82 32.80
CA VAL A 278 -15.41 -2.39 32.81
C VAL A 278 -15.93 -1.69 34.08
N GLU A 279 -17.18 -1.94 34.46
CA GLU A 279 -17.86 -1.27 35.57
C GLU A 279 -17.40 -1.74 36.96
N GLU A 280 -16.89 -2.97 37.07
CA GLU A 280 -16.47 -3.56 38.35
C GLU A 280 -14.95 -3.50 38.58
N THR A 281 -14.18 -3.18 37.55
CA THR A 281 -12.72 -3.05 37.64
C THR A 281 -12.35 -1.71 38.29
N SER A 282 -11.26 -1.71 39.05
CA SER A 282 -10.74 -0.51 39.72
C SER A 282 -10.47 0.63 38.74
N GLU A 283 -10.83 1.86 39.12
CA GLU A 283 -10.53 3.10 38.36
C GLU A 283 -9.04 3.33 38.12
N ASP A 284 -8.18 2.71 38.91
CA ASP A 284 -6.72 2.83 38.75
C ASP A 284 -6.13 1.80 37.76
N SER A 285 -6.97 0.95 37.13
CA SER A 285 -6.51 -0.04 36.13
C SER A 285 -6.16 0.62 34.81
N VAL A 286 -4.99 0.29 34.27
CA VAL A 286 -4.57 0.71 32.92
C VAL A 286 -5.47 0.07 31.87
N VAL A 287 -5.76 -1.24 31.99
CA VAL A 287 -6.62 -1.96 31.05
C VAL A 287 -8.02 -1.34 31.00
N LYS A 288 -8.63 -1.06 32.16
CA LYS A 288 -9.96 -0.44 32.21
C LYS A 288 -9.99 0.90 31.50
N ASN A 289 -9.07 1.81 31.85
CA ASN A 289 -9.05 3.16 31.28
C ASN A 289 -8.76 3.12 29.77
N TYR A 290 -7.95 2.17 29.30
CA TYR A 290 -7.77 1.98 27.86
C TYR A 290 -9.09 1.54 27.19
N VAL A 291 -9.79 0.56 27.76
CA VAL A 291 -11.09 0.10 27.23
C VAL A 291 -12.14 1.21 27.25
N GLU A 292 -12.21 2.02 28.30
CA GLU A 292 -13.12 3.16 28.37
C GLU A 292 -12.83 4.20 27.29
N GLY A 293 -11.55 4.55 27.07
CA GLY A 293 -11.20 5.46 25.97
C GLY A 293 -11.50 4.89 24.59
N ILE A 294 -11.35 3.57 24.39
CA ILE A 294 -11.80 2.91 23.15
C ILE A 294 -13.32 2.97 23.00
N ILE A 295 -14.08 2.74 24.08
CA ILE A 295 -15.55 2.86 24.08
C ILE A 295 -15.97 4.28 23.68
N GLU A 296 -15.34 5.31 24.26
CA GLU A 296 -15.61 6.72 23.92
C GLU A 296 -15.38 6.98 22.42
N LEU A 297 -14.32 6.42 21.83
CA LEU A 297 -14.05 6.53 20.41
C LEU A 297 -15.10 5.78 19.56
N ILE A 298 -15.52 4.59 19.97
CA ILE A 298 -16.56 3.80 19.29
C ILE A 298 -17.91 4.54 19.30
N GLU A 299 -18.29 5.11 20.45
CA GLU A 299 -19.54 5.85 20.62
C GLU A 299 -19.54 7.19 19.86
N ALA A 300 -18.38 7.82 19.71
CA ALA A 300 -18.21 9.05 18.92
C ALA A 300 -18.15 8.79 17.41
N ASP A 301 -17.87 7.56 16.99
CA ASP A 301 -17.65 7.22 15.59
C ASP A 301 -18.96 6.91 14.84
N THR A 302 -19.39 7.86 14.02
CA THR A 302 -20.57 7.72 13.15
C THR A 302 -20.28 6.93 11.86
N ARG A 303 -19.05 6.48 11.65
CA ARG A 303 -18.57 5.86 10.41
C ARG A 303 -18.60 4.34 10.41
N GLY A 304 -18.82 3.70 11.56
CA GLY A 304 -18.84 2.24 11.66
C GLY A 304 -17.45 1.58 11.64
N ALA A 305 -16.38 2.32 11.94
CA ALA A 305 -15.00 1.83 12.04
C ALA A 305 -14.82 0.59 12.95
N TYR A 306 -14.00 -0.37 12.56
CA TYR A 306 -13.87 -1.65 13.28
C TYR A 306 -12.43 -2.01 13.69
N ILE A 307 -11.42 -1.30 13.17
CA ILE A 307 -10.02 -1.56 13.51
C ILE A 307 -9.63 -0.83 14.80
N ILE A 308 -9.17 -1.60 15.78
CA ILE A 308 -8.75 -1.14 17.12
C ILE A 308 -7.27 -1.49 17.31
N GLY A 309 -6.39 -0.50 17.22
CA GLY A 309 -4.98 -0.66 17.54
C GLY A 309 -4.74 -0.86 19.03
N ILE A 310 -3.89 -1.84 19.36
CA ILE A 310 -3.38 -2.13 20.70
C ILE A 310 -1.85 -2.32 20.57
N GLY A 311 -1.17 -1.21 20.32
CA GLY A 311 0.23 -1.19 19.94
C GLY A 311 1.08 -0.27 20.81
N GLU A 312 2.39 -0.52 20.79
CA GLU A 312 3.36 0.38 21.40
C GLU A 312 3.39 1.76 20.72
N ASN A 313 3.78 2.79 21.49
CA ASN A 313 4.18 4.08 20.91
C ASN A 313 5.55 4.00 20.23
N ASP A 314 5.80 4.91 19.30
CA ASP A 314 7.14 5.22 18.83
C ASP A 314 8.02 5.57 20.03
N ASN A 315 9.31 5.26 19.91
CA ASN A 315 10.36 5.34 20.95
C ASN A 315 10.56 4.07 21.79
N ARG A 316 11.83 3.66 21.90
CA ARG A 316 12.29 2.36 22.45
C ARG A 316 12.36 2.30 23.98
N GLY A 317 11.39 2.86 24.70
CA GLY A 317 11.39 2.87 26.18
C GLY A 317 10.34 1.94 26.78
N TYR A 318 10.71 0.77 27.30
CA TYR A 318 9.78 -0.19 27.93
C TYR A 318 9.86 -0.23 29.45
N CYS A 319 8.73 -0.50 30.10
CA CYS A 319 8.66 -0.52 31.56
C CYS A 319 9.61 -1.57 32.14
N ASN A 320 10.53 -1.13 32.99
CA ASN A 320 11.55 -1.98 33.59
C ASN A 320 11.26 -2.35 35.06
N CYS A 321 10.01 -2.18 35.51
CA CYS A 321 9.63 -2.58 36.87
C CYS A 321 9.85 -4.09 37.07
N THR A 322 10.05 -4.51 38.32
CA THR A 322 10.38 -5.91 38.67
C THR A 322 9.36 -6.92 38.12
N LYS A 323 8.08 -6.54 38.03
CA LYS A 323 7.03 -7.41 37.50
C LYS A 323 7.10 -7.57 35.98
N CYS A 324 7.30 -6.48 35.23
CA CYS A 324 7.52 -6.54 33.78
C CYS A 324 8.77 -7.38 33.45
N GLN A 325 9.86 -7.17 34.18
CA GLN A 325 11.11 -7.92 33.96
C GLN A 325 10.94 -9.42 34.22
N ALA A 326 10.21 -9.80 35.28
CA ALA A 326 9.95 -11.20 35.58
C ALA A 326 9.09 -11.87 34.48
N LEU A 327 8.02 -11.20 34.01
CA LEU A 327 7.17 -11.71 32.92
C LEU A 327 7.93 -11.79 31.60
N LEU A 328 8.76 -10.79 31.29
CA LEU A 328 9.59 -10.78 30.10
C LEU A 328 10.60 -11.94 30.11
N GLN A 329 11.23 -12.21 31.25
CA GLN A 329 12.14 -13.34 31.43
C GLN A 329 11.42 -14.69 31.26
N GLU A 330 10.21 -14.81 31.82
CA GLU A 330 9.36 -16.00 31.66
C GLU A 330 9.05 -16.26 30.18
N ALA A 331 8.71 -15.22 29.42
CA ALA A 331 8.44 -15.28 27.99
C ALA A 331 9.69 -15.18 27.10
N GLY A 332 10.85 -15.66 27.56
CA GLY A 332 12.05 -15.77 26.72
C GLY A 332 12.61 -14.43 26.22
N ASN A 333 12.37 -13.34 26.95
CA ASN A 333 12.70 -11.96 26.60
C ASN A 333 12.00 -11.41 25.35
N LYS A 334 10.77 -11.86 25.07
CA LYS A 334 9.96 -11.38 23.95
C LYS A 334 9.03 -10.24 24.39
N GLN A 335 9.28 -9.03 23.91
CA GLN A 335 8.45 -7.86 24.26
C GLN A 335 7.02 -7.98 23.72
N SER A 336 6.85 -8.59 22.55
CA SER A 336 5.56 -8.93 21.95
C SER A 336 4.64 -9.71 22.89
N ALA A 337 5.19 -10.62 23.70
CA ALA A 337 4.43 -11.43 24.65
C ALA A 337 3.67 -10.56 25.66
N LEU A 338 4.30 -9.47 26.14
CA LEU A 338 3.65 -8.54 27.07
C LEU A 338 2.55 -7.73 26.40
N TRP A 339 2.72 -7.33 25.13
CA TRP A 339 1.71 -6.63 24.36
C TRP A 339 0.52 -7.52 24.01
N ILE A 340 0.76 -8.75 23.56
CA ILE A 340 -0.30 -9.74 23.33
C ILE A 340 -1.08 -10.01 24.60
N ARG A 341 -0.39 -10.18 25.73
CA ARG A 341 -1.04 -10.34 27.03
C ARG A 341 -1.93 -9.15 27.40
N PHE A 342 -1.47 -7.92 27.12
CA PHE A 342 -2.26 -6.72 27.34
C PHE A 342 -3.47 -6.67 26.38
N ALA A 343 -3.27 -6.96 25.10
CA ALA A 343 -4.33 -7.03 24.09
C ALA A 343 -5.40 -8.06 24.44
N ASN A 344 -5.03 -9.28 24.84
CA ASN A 344 -5.99 -10.30 25.26
C ASN A 344 -6.88 -9.82 26.44
N ARG A 345 -6.33 -9.02 27.35
CA ARG A 345 -7.08 -8.45 28.48
C ARG A 345 -8.04 -7.35 28.02
N VAL A 346 -7.59 -6.48 27.11
CA VAL A 346 -8.40 -5.42 26.49
C VAL A 346 -9.55 -6.04 25.68
N ILE A 347 -9.25 -6.98 24.77
CA ILE A 347 -10.23 -7.66 23.91
C ILE A 347 -11.29 -8.34 24.76
N LYS A 348 -10.88 -9.11 25.77
CA LYS A 348 -11.84 -9.78 26.66
C LYS A 348 -12.81 -8.78 27.30
N MET A 349 -12.28 -7.69 27.87
CA MET A 349 -13.10 -6.71 28.57
C MET A 349 -14.00 -5.91 27.62
N LEU A 350 -13.50 -5.56 26.42
CA LEU A 350 -14.25 -4.82 25.41
C LEU A 350 -15.34 -5.68 24.77
N GLU A 351 -15.07 -6.94 24.43
CA GLU A 351 -16.07 -7.86 23.87
C GLU A 351 -17.17 -8.19 24.90
N GLU A 352 -16.83 -8.34 26.19
CA GLU A 352 -17.81 -8.47 27.27
C GLU A 352 -18.69 -7.21 27.42
N TRP A 353 -18.17 -6.02 27.15
CA TRP A 353 -18.97 -4.80 27.06
C TRP A 353 -19.86 -4.83 25.81
N LYS A 354 -19.29 -5.12 24.63
CA LYS A 354 -19.96 -5.13 23.33
C LYS A 354 -21.18 -6.03 23.32
N GLU A 355 -21.07 -7.25 23.83
CA GLU A 355 -22.18 -8.22 23.92
C GLU A 355 -23.37 -7.70 24.76
N ARG A 356 -23.10 -6.80 25.72
CA ARG A 356 -24.15 -6.20 26.57
C ARG A 356 -24.79 -4.96 25.94
N GLN A 357 -24.22 -4.41 24.87
CA GLN A 357 -24.73 -3.22 24.18
C GLN A 357 -25.55 -3.62 22.94
N PRO A 358 -26.89 -3.45 22.94
CA PRO A 358 -27.72 -3.83 21.80
C PRO A 358 -27.37 -3.11 20.49
N GLU A 359 -26.76 -1.93 20.58
CA GLU A 359 -26.35 -1.11 19.44
C GLU A 359 -25.04 -1.61 18.79
N TYR A 360 -24.15 -2.24 19.57
CA TYR A 360 -22.80 -2.60 19.12
C TYR A 360 -22.54 -4.12 19.07
N LYS A 361 -23.41 -4.94 19.66
CA LYS A 361 -23.23 -6.40 19.75
C LYS A 361 -23.00 -7.09 18.39
N ASP A 362 -23.58 -6.55 17.32
CA ASP A 362 -23.49 -7.10 15.96
C ASP A 362 -22.38 -6.39 15.14
N ARG A 363 -21.63 -5.46 15.75
CA ARG A 363 -20.47 -4.79 15.13
C ARG A 363 -19.24 -5.69 15.25
N GLU A 364 -18.61 -5.97 14.11
CA GLU A 364 -17.34 -6.66 14.07
C GLU A 364 -16.22 -5.71 14.51
N PHE A 365 -15.25 -6.24 15.26
CA PHE A 365 -14.03 -5.52 15.64
C PHE A 365 -12.82 -6.36 15.26
N GLU A 366 -11.87 -5.72 14.60
CA GLU A 366 -10.56 -6.27 14.25
C GLU A 366 -9.51 -5.59 15.13
N TYR A 367 -8.67 -6.37 15.81
CA TYR A 367 -7.73 -5.84 16.80
C TYR A 367 -6.31 -5.95 16.28
N ILE A 368 -5.57 -4.84 16.23
CA ILE A 368 -4.21 -4.84 15.71
C ILE A 368 -3.19 -4.80 16.84
N VAL A 369 -2.17 -5.67 16.78
CA VAL A 369 -0.96 -5.57 17.61
C VAL A 369 0.25 -5.44 16.70
N LEU A 370 1.15 -4.52 17.04
CA LEU A 370 2.34 -4.24 16.22
C LEU A 370 3.45 -5.26 16.46
N ALA A 371 3.97 -5.86 15.38
CA ALA A 371 5.27 -6.50 15.35
C ALA A 371 6.31 -5.47 14.89
N TYR A 372 6.61 -4.53 15.79
CA TYR A 372 7.46 -3.36 15.56
C TYR A 372 8.54 -3.25 16.64
N GLY A 373 9.65 -2.54 16.38
CA GLY A 373 10.64 -2.23 17.42
C GLY A 373 11.16 -3.45 18.18
N ALA A 374 11.01 -3.48 19.52
CA ALA A 374 11.36 -4.65 20.31
C ALA A 374 10.27 -5.74 20.30
N SER A 375 9.04 -5.39 19.92
CA SER A 375 7.91 -6.30 19.77
C SER A 375 7.92 -7.03 18.42
N GLN A 376 8.85 -6.74 17.52
CA GLN A 376 9.01 -7.45 16.24
C GLN A 376 9.25 -8.96 16.42
N TYR A 377 9.81 -9.38 17.56
CA TYR A 377 10.15 -10.76 17.81
C TYR A 377 8.92 -11.54 18.29
N ALA A 378 8.51 -12.58 17.56
CA ALA A 378 7.35 -13.40 17.92
C ALA A 378 7.50 -14.04 19.31
N PRO A 379 6.41 -14.23 20.09
CA PRO A 379 6.45 -14.77 21.44
C PRO A 379 6.57 -16.29 21.46
N VAL A 380 7.47 -16.82 20.64
CA VAL A 380 7.80 -18.25 20.54
C VAL A 380 9.29 -18.49 20.81
N VAL A 381 9.59 -19.72 21.19
CA VAL A 381 10.95 -20.24 21.40
C VAL A 381 11.10 -21.58 20.67
N ASP A 382 12.35 -21.95 20.38
CA ASP A 382 12.69 -23.24 19.77
C ASP A 382 12.14 -24.40 20.62
N ASP A 383 11.46 -25.34 19.95
CA ASP A 383 10.88 -26.51 20.60
C ASP A 383 11.90 -27.63 20.87
N GLY A 384 13.08 -27.56 20.24
CA GLY A 384 14.17 -28.52 20.26
C GLY A 384 14.17 -29.52 19.10
N ASN A 385 13.19 -29.44 18.19
CA ASN A 385 12.97 -30.36 17.07
C ASN A 385 12.89 -29.66 15.71
N GLY A 386 13.30 -28.39 15.64
CA GLY A 386 13.25 -27.60 14.41
C GLY A 386 11.90 -26.91 14.19
N GLY A 387 11.07 -26.79 15.23
CA GLY A 387 9.84 -26.01 15.22
C GLY A 387 9.78 -24.98 16.35
N TRP A 388 8.61 -24.38 16.51
CA TRP A 388 8.35 -23.32 17.47
C TRP A 388 7.32 -23.75 18.51
N LYS A 389 7.44 -23.25 19.73
CA LYS A 389 6.42 -23.36 20.79
C LYS A 389 6.26 -22.02 21.48
N LEU A 390 5.11 -21.80 22.12
CA LEU A 390 4.86 -20.59 22.90
C LEU A 390 5.97 -20.35 23.93
N ALA A 391 6.44 -19.11 24.01
CA ALA A 391 7.40 -18.69 25.02
C ALA A 391 6.77 -18.72 26.43
N ALA A 392 5.48 -18.44 26.52
CA ALA A 392 4.65 -18.63 27.70
C ALA A 392 3.19 -18.86 27.27
N GLU A 393 2.44 -19.69 28.01
CA GLU A 393 1.03 -20.00 27.68
C GLU A 393 0.14 -18.76 27.62
N TRP A 394 0.40 -17.76 28.48
CA TRP A 394 -0.36 -16.51 28.51
C TRP A 394 -0.01 -15.54 27.38
N ALA A 395 0.98 -15.88 26.55
CA ALA A 395 1.41 -15.09 25.40
C ALA A 395 0.82 -15.58 24.08
N LYS A 396 -0.13 -16.53 24.12
CA LYS A 396 -0.91 -16.92 22.95
C LYS A 396 -1.87 -15.79 22.56
N PRO A 397 -1.89 -15.32 21.30
CA PRO A 397 -2.85 -14.31 20.84
C PRO A 397 -4.31 -14.76 20.99
N ASP A 398 -5.21 -13.80 21.25
CA ASP A 398 -6.65 -13.98 20.98
C ASP A 398 -6.85 -14.11 19.46
N PRO A 399 -7.70 -15.02 18.96
CA PRO A 399 -7.87 -15.26 17.53
C PRO A 399 -8.40 -14.05 16.75
N ARG A 400 -8.95 -13.02 17.41
CA ARG A 400 -9.36 -11.76 16.75
C ARG A 400 -8.21 -10.78 16.51
N ILE A 401 -6.98 -11.13 16.93
CA ILE A 401 -5.81 -10.29 16.74
C ILE A 401 -5.26 -10.45 15.33
N MET A 402 -5.07 -9.33 14.67
CA MET A 402 -4.20 -9.15 13.51
C MET A 402 -2.83 -8.65 13.97
N ILE A 403 -1.77 -9.25 13.46
CA ILE A 403 -0.40 -8.78 13.63
C ILE A 403 -0.08 -7.84 12.46
N GLU A 404 0.15 -6.57 12.76
CA GLU A 404 0.70 -5.63 11.78
C GLU A 404 2.23 -5.71 11.84
N PHE A 405 2.81 -6.34 10.83
CA PHE A 405 4.25 -6.56 10.73
C PHE A 405 4.94 -5.37 10.08
N ILE A 406 5.95 -4.84 10.77
CA ILE A 406 6.62 -3.59 10.38
C ILE A 406 8.12 -3.85 10.18
N PRO A 407 8.58 -4.15 8.95
CA PRO A 407 9.98 -4.44 8.64
C PRO A 407 10.87 -3.18 8.62
N GLN A 408 10.89 -2.39 9.71
CA GLN A 408 11.52 -1.06 9.74
C GLN A 408 13.04 -1.03 9.47
N GLY A 409 13.72 -2.16 9.69
CA GLY A 409 15.16 -2.30 9.49
C GLY A 409 15.51 -3.22 8.33
N ALA A 410 14.56 -3.51 7.45
CA ALA A 410 14.78 -4.37 6.29
C ALA A 410 15.55 -3.65 5.17
N CYS A 411 16.10 -4.46 4.28
CA CYS A 411 16.55 -4.05 2.96
C CYS A 411 15.35 -4.10 2.00
N PHE A 412 15.07 -2.98 1.34
CA PHE A 412 14.04 -2.83 0.32
C PHE A 412 14.61 -2.95 -1.11
N TYR A 413 15.91 -3.21 -1.26
CA TYR A 413 16.52 -3.56 -2.56
C TYR A 413 16.38 -5.05 -2.90
N HIS A 414 16.31 -5.88 -1.85
CA HIS A 414 16.15 -7.33 -1.94
C HIS A 414 14.77 -7.72 -1.45
N SER A 415 14.25 -8.85 -1.91
CA SER A 415 13.00 -9.43 -1.39
C SER A 415 13.09 -9.58 0.13
N LEU A 416 12.00 -9.29 0.86
CA LEU A 416 11.96 -9.41 2.33
C LEU A 416 12.25 -10.85 2.79
N PHE A 417 12.05 -11.81 1.90
CA PHE A 417 12.23 -13.24 2.14
C PHE A 417 13.50 -13.80 1.50
N ASP A 418 14.39 -12.94 0.99
CA ASP A 418 15.71 -13.33 0.51
C ASP A 418 16.61 -13.75 1.68
N SER A 419 16.89 -15.06 1.76
CA SER A 419 17.75 -15.64 2.79
C SER A 419 19.23 -15.28 2.65
N ASP A 420 19.68 -14.87 1.45
CA ASP A 420 21.05 -14.42 1.22
C ASP A 420 21.24 -12.94 1.62
N CYS A 421 20.15 -12.19 1.76
CA CYS A 421 20.19 -10.81 2.25
C CYS A 421 20.41 -10.75 3.77
N SER A 422 21.58 -10.26 4.17
CA SER A 422 21.98 -10.24 5.59
C SER A 422 21.09 -9.41 6.52
N MET A 423 20.35 -8.42 5.99
CA MET A 423 19.36 -7.64 6.74
C MET A 423 18.01 -8.37 6.81
N ASN A 424 17.56 -8.94 5.70
CA ASN A 424 16.23 -9.52 5.57
C ASN A 424 16.10 -10.92 6.18
N ALA A 425 17.19 -11.69 6.27
CA ALA A 425 17.18 -13.02 6.87
C ALA A 425 16.58 -13.04 8.30
N SER A 426 16.78 -11.97 9.08
CA SER A 426 16.18 -11.85 10.41
C SER A 426 14.66 -11.61 10.37
N TYR A 427 14.18 -10.83 9.41
CA TYR A 427 12.76 -10.57 9.20
C TYR A 427 12.04 -11.79 8.64
N ALA A 428 12.64 -12.50 7.68
CA ALA A 428 12.11 -13.76 7.16
C ALA A 428 11.95 -14.82 8.27
N LEU A 429 12.92 -14.92 9.17
CA LEU A 429 12.83 -15.83 10.33
C LEU A 429 11.75 -15.40 11.33
N GLU A 430 11.61 -14.10 11.62
CA GLU A 430 10.52 -13.65 12.49
C GLU A 430 9.15 -13.80 11.83
N TRP A 431 9.05 -13.62 10.51
CA TRP A 431 7.84 -13.91 9.75
C TRP A 431 7.41 -15.38 9.90
N GLU A 432 8.35 -16.32 9.71
CA GLU A 432 8.13 -17.76 9.93
C GLU A 432 7.62 -18.04 11.36
N LYS A 433 8.24 -17.42 12.37
CA LYS A 433 7.82 -17.58 13.77
C LYS A 433 6.43 -17.04 14.04
N TRP A 434 6.11 -15.88 13.48
CA TRP A 434 4.78 -15.28 13.58
C TRP A 434 3.72 -16.16 12.92
N HIS A 435 4.05 -16.87 11.83
CA HIS A 435 3.17 -17.81 11.15
C HIS A 435 3.11 -19.22 11.77
N SER A 436 3.83 -19.47 12.87
CA SER A 436 3.89 -20.81 13.43
C SER A 436 2.56 -21.24 14.07
N ASP A 437 2.19 -22.52 13.89
CA ASP A 437 1.04 -23.19 14.53
C ASP A 437 1.06 -23.14 16.07
N ALA A 438 2.15 -22.65 16.67
CA ALA A 438 2.20 -22.42 18.11
C ALA A 438 1.34 -21.22 18.54
N LEU A 439 1.12 -20.25 17.65
CA LEU A 439 0.42 -19.00 17.94
C LEU A 439 -1.07 -19.08 17.58
N TRP A 440 -1.41 -19.79 16.50
CA TRP A 440 -2.75 -19.79 15.91
C TRP A 440 -3.38 -21.18 15.99
N ASP A 441 -4.69 -21.23 16.23
CA ASP A 441 -5.47 -22.48 16.33
C ASP A 441 -6.30 -22.77 15.06
N ASP A 442 -6.23 -21.88 14.08
CA ASP A 442 -7.00 -21.90 12.85
C ASP A 442 -6.11 -21.47 11.66
N ASP A 443 -6.70 -21.53 10.46
CA ASP A 443 -6.07 -21.12 9.21
C ASP A 443 -6.54 -19.71 8.78
N ASP A 444 -7.16 -18.93 9.69
CA ASP A 444 -7.66 -17.60 9.37
C ASP A 444 -6.48 -16.63 9.18
N PRO A 445 -6.63 -15.61 8.31
CA PRO A 445 -5.55 -14.68 8.06
C PRO A 445 -5.36 -13.74 9.24
N HIS A 446 -4.16 -13.76 9.83
CA HIS A 446 -3.81 -12.95 11.01
C HIS A 446 -2.82 -11.81 10.73
N PHE A 447 -2.59 -11.44 9.47
CA PHE A 447 -1.47 -10.55 9.12
C PHE A 447 -1.85 -9.33 8.28
N MET A 448 -1.24 -8.20 8.65
CA MET A 448 -1.21 -6.94 7.91
C MET A 448 0.24 -6.48 7.79
N ILE A 449 0.56 -5.66 6.80
CA ILE A 449 1.90 -5.12 6.62
C ILE A 449 1.88 -3.59 6.66
N TYR A 450 2.82 -3.01 7.42
CA TYR A 450 3.25 -1.63 7.30
C TYR A 450 4.62 -1.54 6.64
N ASP A 451 4.63 -1.27 5.34
CA ASP A 451 5.77 -1.28 4.45
C ASP A 451 6.30 0.13 4.15
N TYR A 452 7.48 0.20 3.52
CA TYR A 452 8.18 1.44 3.22
C TYR A 452 8.77 1.44 1.82
N VAL A 453 8.68 2.58 1.15
CA VAL A 453 9.17 2.79 -0.21
C VAL A 453 9.98 4.08 -0.36
N THR A 454 10.59 4.54 0.73
CA THR A 454 11.39 5.75 0.81
C THR A 454 12.56 5.62 1.77
N CYS A 455 13.45 6.62 1.75
CA CYS A 455 14.44 6.85 2.80
C CYS A 455 14.14 8.15 3.56
N TYR A 456 13.85 8.06 4.85
CA TYR A 456 13.60 9.19 5.74
C TYR A 456 14.84 10.02 6.02
N ARG A 457 16.05 9.50 5.79
CA ARG A 457 17.28 10.31 5.90
C ARG A 457 17.50 11.20 4.67
N ASN A 458 16.99 10.82 3.51
CA ASN A 458 17.06 11.59 2.26
C ASN A 458 15.85 11.24 1.36
N PHE A 459 14.84 12.09 1.35
CA PHE A 459 13.60 11.81 0.63
C PHE A 459 13.72 11.91 -0.89
N LEU A 460 14.50 12.87 -1.39
CA LEU A 460 14.51 13.24 -2.82
C LEU A 460 15.19 12.22 -3.74
N PRO A 461 16.33 11.60 -3.38
CA PRO A 461 17.03 10.66 -4.27
C PRO A 461 16.20 9.45 -4.71
N PHE A 462 16.67 8.78 -5.76
CA PHE A 462 16.04 7.58 -6.30
C PHE A 462 16.15 6.40 -5.31
N PHE A 463 15.01 5.88 -4.89
CA PHE A 463 14.89 4.70 -4.03
C PHE A 463 14.51 3.48 -4.88
N ASP A 464 15.49 2.64 -5.21
CA ASP A 464 15.33 1.56 -6.21
C ASP A 464 14.77 0.26 -5.63
N ASN A 465 13.50 0.25 -5.24
CA ASN A 465 12.81 -0.98 -4.86
C ASN A 465 11.92 -1.55 -5.99
N PHE A 466 11.91 -0.91 -7.18
CA PHE A 466 11.04 -1.28 -8.31
C PHE A 466 11.21 -2.72 -8.79
N ASN A 467 12.40 -3.32 -8.60
CA ASN A 467 12.67 -4.70 -9.02
C ASN A 467 12.02 -5.75 -8.11
N VAL A 468 11.81 -5.43 -6.84
CA VAL A 468 11.39 -6.39 -5.82
C VAL A 468 9.95 -6.20 -5.35
N ARG A 469 9.34 -5.03 -5.61
CA ARG A 469 7.96 -4.74 -5.16
C ARG A 469 6.95 -5.83 -5.50
N GLN A 470 6.93 -6.26 -6.76
CA GLN A 470 5.98 -7.28 -7.20
C GLN A 470 6.17 -8.61 -6.47
N GLU A 471 7.42 -9.08 -6.36
CA GLU A 471 7.74 -10.32 -5.64
C GLU A 471 7.35 -10.21 -4.17
N THR A 472 7.68 -9.10 -3.51
CA THR A 472 7.32 -8.85 -2.12
C THR A 472 5.81 -8.91 -1.89
N TYR A 473 5.01 -8.29 -2.77
CA TYR A 473 3.55 -8.33 -2.68
C TYR A 473 2.96 -9.70 -2.99
N GLN A 474 3.54 -10.45 -3.94
CA GLN A 474 3.16 -11.84 -4.17
C GLN A 474 3.35 -12.68 -2.91
N VAL A 475 4.49 -12.54 -2.23
CA VAL A 475 4.71 -13.29 -0.98
C VAL A 475 3.75 -12.84 0.12
N TYR A 476 3.49 -11.54 0.28
CA TYR A 476 2.48 -11.07 1.25
C TYR A 476 1.12 -11.69 0.98
N TYR A 477 0.64 -11.64 -0.26
CA TYR A 477 -0.63 -12.24 -0.66
C TYR A 477 -0.67 -13.75 -0.42
N GLU A 478 0.35 -14.47 -0.90
CA GLU A 478 0.45 -15.93 -0.76
C GLU A 478 0.61 -16.42 0.69
N SER A 479 1.01 -15.53 1.61
CA SER A 479 1.13 -15.82 3.04
C SER A 479 -0.09 -15.39 3.88
N GLY A 480 -1.17 -14.92 3.24
CA GLY A 480 -2.41 -14.58 3.93
C GLY A 480 -2.43 -13.18 4.53
N VAL A 481 -1.60 -12.26 4.05
CA VAL A 481 -1.73 -10.83 4.39
C VAL A 481 -3.02 -10.28 3.81
N THR A 482 -3.85 -9.66 4.65
CA THR A 482 -5.14 -9.10 4.20
C THR A 482 -5.04 -7.65 3.78
N SER A 483 -4.05 -6.91 4.29
CA SER A 483 -3.95 -5.47 4.10
C SER A 483 -2.51 -4.99 4.07
N VAL A 484 -2.24 -4.03 3.21
CA VAL A 484 -0.93 -3.38 3.06
C VAL A 484 -1.08 -1.87 3.18
N MET A 485 -0.24 -1.29 4.02
CA MET A 485 0.10 0.13 3.99
C MET A 485 1.52 0.26 3.49
N ALA A 486 1.74 1.02 2.43
CA ALA A 486 3.08 1.40 2.01
C ALA A 486 3.32 2.89 2.27
N THR A 487 4.40 3.21 2.96
CA THR A 487 4.76 4.61 3.25
C THR A 487 5.88 5.12 2.36
N SER A 488 5.70 6.35 1.93
CA SER A 488 6.51 7.11 1.01
C SER A 488 7.11 8.30 1.75
N THR A 489 7.47 9.36 1.05
CA THR A 489 8.09 10.56 1.61
C THR A 489 7.10 11.37 2.45
N THR A 490 6.66 10.88 3.62
CA THR A 490 5.70 11.55 4.50
C THR A 490 6.07 13.04 4.69
N HIS A 491 5.09 13.94 4.55
CA HIS A 491 5.24 15.41 4.50
C HIS A 491 5.97 16.00 3.30
N GLN A 492 6.43 15.19 2.33
CA GLN A 492 7.00 15.60 1.06
C GLN A 492 6.19 15.03 -0.12
N LYS A 493 5.92 15.88 -1.11
CA LYS A 493 4.99 15.58 -2.21
C LYS A 493 5.59 14.71 -3.30
N PHE A 494 6.91 14.58 -3.34
CA PHE A 494 7.58 13.83 -4.40
C PHE A 494 9.01 13.40 -4.03
N SER A 495 9.48 12.40 -4.77
CA SER A 495 10.89 12.01 -4.89
C SER A 495 11.16 11.56 -6.32
N SER A 496 12.42 11.21 -6.64
CA SER A 496 12.73 10.71 -7.97
C SER A 496 11.92 9.45 -8.29
N MET A 497 11.18 9.50 -9.40
CA MET A 497 10.27 8.46 -9.89
C MET A 497 9.11 8.11 -8.96
N SER A 498 8.75 8.99 -8.01
CA SER A 498 7.64 8.75 -7.08
C SER A 498 6.28 8.65 -7.77
N ASP A 499 6.08 9.33 -8.91
CA ASP A 499 4.81 9.30 -9.64
C ASP A 499 4.57 7.93 -10.29
N LEU A 500 5.62 7.35 -10.89
CA LEU A 500 5.57 5.96 -11.38
C LEU A 500 5.37 4.99 -10.22
N ARG A 501 6.07 5.20 -9.10
CA ARG A 501 5.93 4.35 -7.92
C ARG A 501 4.48 4.35 -7.42
N ASN A 502 3.86 5.52 -7.26
CA ASN A 502 2.44 5.66 -6.91
C ASN A 502 1.54 4.77 -7.76
N TYR A 503 1.68 4.88 -9.09
CA TYR A 503 0.89 4.11 -10.02
C TYR A 503 1.09 2.60 -9.83
N LEU A 504 2.34 2.15 -9.73
CA LEU A 504 2.65 0.72 -9.54
C LEU A 504 2.18 0.17 -8.20
N GLU A 505 2.34 0.91 -7.10
CA GLU A 505 1.88 0.48 -5.76
C GLU A 505 0.37 0.20 -5.77
N MET A 506 -0.43 1.10 -6.35
CA MET A 506 -1.88 0.93 -6.40
C MET A 506 -2.32 -0.18 -7.35
N LYS A 507 -1.65 -0.34 -8.50
CA LYS A 507 -1.94 -1.44 -9.43
C LYS A 507 -1.62 -2.79 -8.81
N LEU A 508 -0.45 -2.92 -8.18
CA LEU A 508 -0.02 -4.17 -7.58
C LEU A 508 -0.76 -4.51 -6.29
N GLN A 509 -1.26 -3.51 -5.55
CA GLN A 509 -2.11 -3.78 -4.39
C GLN A 509 -3.52 -4.28 -4.77
N TRP A 510 -3.99 -3.97 -5.98
CA TRP A 510 -5.21 -4.58 -6.53
C TRP A 510 -4.90 -5.98 -7.09
N ASN A 511 -3.83 -6.14 -7.88
CA ASN A 511 -3.45 -7.40 -8.49
C ASN A 511 -1.92 -7.57 -8.51
N VAL A 512 -1.41 -8.48 -7.67
CA VAL A 512 0.04 -8.73 -7.50
C VAL A 512 0.67 -9.40 -8.73
N TYR A 513 -0.13 -9.92 -9.65
CA TYR A 513 0.30 -10.58 -10.89
C TYR A 513 0.18 -9.69 -12.14
N GLU A 514 0.00 -8.38 -11.96
CA GLU A 514 -0.01 -7.41 -13.06
C GLU A 514 1.27 -7.46 -13.92
N ALA A 515 1.12 -7.09 -15.19
CA ALA A 515 2.23 -7.02 -16.14
C ALA A 515 3.05 -5.74 -15.93
N VAL A 516 3.88 -5.70 -14.88
CA VAL A 516 4.68 -4.52 -14.49
C VAL A 516 5.44 -3.86 -15.64
N PRO A 517 6.12 -4.59 -16.56
CA PRO A 517 6.79 -3.95 -17.70
C PRO A 517 5.82 -3.15 -18.60
N THR A 518 4.62 -3.67 -18.83
CA THR A 518 3.57 -2.99 -19.60
C THR A 518 3.02 -1.78 -18.84
N LEU A 519 2.82 -1.90 -17.53
CA LEU A 519 2.41 -0.76 -16.70
C LEU A 519 3.43 0.38 -16.75
N ILE A 520 4.73 0.07 -16.68
CA ILE A 520 5.81 1.06 -16.81
C ILE A 520 5.80 1.69 -18.21
N GLU A 521 5.72 0.88 -19.27
CA GLU A 521 5.69 1.39 -20.66
C GLU A 521 4.50 2.34 -20.89
N ASN A 522 3.30 1.93 -20.44
CA ASN A 522 2.09 2.72 -20.54
C ASN A 522 2.19 4.02 -19.74
N PHE A 523 2.72 3.96 -18.51
CA PHE A 523 2.96 5.14 -17.70
C PHE A 523 3.92 6.10 -18.40
N MET A 524 5.08 5.62 -18.86
CA MET A 524 6.07 6.46 -19.53
C MET A 524 5.48 7.13 -20.77
N THR A 525 4.72 6.38 -21.57
CA THR A 525 4.09 6.86 -22.80
C THR A 525 3.04 7.94 -22.52
N ASN A 526 2.13 7.70 -21.57
CA ASN A 526 1.00 8.60 -21.30
C ASN A 526 1.38 9.79 -20.41
N VAL A 527 2.31 9.62 -19.47
CA VAL A 527 2.73 10.67 -18.55
C VAL A 527 3.85 11.54 -19.12
N TYR A 528 4.85 10.97 -19.82
CA TYR A 528 5.93 11.77 -20.38
C TYR A 528 5.78 12.06 -21.87
N LYS A 529 4.82 11.44 -22.58
CA LYS A 529 4.45 11.77 -23.97
C LYS A 529 5.69 11.92 -24.88
N GLN A 530 5.94 13.10 -25.45
CA GLN A 530 7.08 13.35 -26.34
C GLN A 530 8.45 13.09 -25.69
N ALA A 531 8.55 13.18 -24.36
CA ALA A 531 9.77 12.91 -23.61
C ALA A 531 9.90 11.45 -23.15
N ALA A 532 8.89 10.59 -23.40
CA ALA A 532 8.89 9.20 -22.95
C ALA A 532 10.18 8.42 -23.29
N PRO A 533 10.78 8.52 -24.50
CA PRO A 533 12.02 7.81 -24.80
C PRO A 533 13.19 8.19 -23.87
N TYR A 534 13.31 9.47 -23.51
CA TYR A 534 14.38 9.96 -22.65
C TYR A 534 14.13 9.64 -21.18
N MET A 535 12.87 9.70 -20.73
CA MET A 535 12.50 9.37 -19.35
C MET A 535 12.56 7.85 -19.08
N THR A 536 12.17 7.03 -20.05
CA THR A 536 12.40 5.58 -20.00
C THR A 536 13.88 5.26 -19.90
N GLU A 537 14.72 5.90 -20.72
CA GLU A 537 16.17 5.69 -20.63
C GLU A 537 16.71 6.18 -19.28
N TYR A 538 16.34 7.37 -18.81
CA TYR A 538 16.74 7.90 -17.51
C TYR A 538 16.41 6.93 -16.35
N PHE A 539 15.18 6.40 -16.31
CA PHE A 539 14.77 5.39 -15.34
C PHE A 539 15.58 4.09 -15.45
N ASN A 540 15.79 3.59 -16.66
CA ASN A 540 16.59 2.39 -16.90
C ASN A 540 18.04 2.57 -16.46
N ARG A 541 18.63 3.76 -16.69
CA ARG A 541 20.00 4.09 -16.28
C ARG A 541 20.14 4.15 -14.77
N LEU A 542 19.17 4.72 -14.05
CA LEU A 542 19.13 4.70 -12.58
C LEU A 542 19.15 3.26 -12.04
N ARG A 543 18.21 2.41 -12.50
CA ARG A 543 18.12 1.00 -12.08
C ARG A 543 19.35 0.19 -12.45
N THR A 544 19.85 0.35 -13.67
CA THR A 544 21.05 -0.34 -14.13
C THR A 544 22.26 0.03 -13.29
N ASN A 545 22.41 1.31 -12.93
CA ASN A 545 23.50 1.74 -12.07
C ASN A 545 23.43 1.08 -10.69
N MET A 546 22.26 1.01 -10.07
CA MET A 546 22.09 0.32 -8.77
C MET A 546 22.48 -1.16 -8.84
N ALA A 547 22.03 -1.87 -9.89
CA ALA A 547 22.38 -3.28 -10.10
C ALA A 547 23.89 -3.47 -10.32
N VAL A 548 24.54 -2.59 -11.10
CA VAL A 548 26.00 -2.63 -11.28
C VAL A 548 26.72 -2.38 -9.96
N LYS A 549 26.25 -1.42 -9.15
CA LYS A 549 26.85 -1.09 -7.86
C LYS A 549 26.74 -2.24 -6.88
N GLU A 550 25.61 -2.90 -6.81
CA GLU A 550 25.47 -4.13 -6.02
C GLU A 550 26.56 -5.16 -6.37
N GLN A 551 26.73 -5.46 -7.67
CA GLN A 551 27.73 -6.44 -8.10
C GLN A 551 29.17 -5.99 -7.79
N GLU A 552 29.47 -4.70 -7.90
CA GLU A 552 30.76 -4.14 -7.49
C GLU A 552 31.00 -4.29 -5.98
N PHE A 553 30.00 -4.02 -5.14
CA PHE A 553 30.10 -4.16 -3.69
C PHE A 553 30.30 -5.64 -3.30
N ILE A 554 29.49 -6.54 -3.86
CA ILE A 554 29.61 -8.00 -3.64
C ILE A 554 31.01 -8.49 -4.03
N ALA A 555 31.53 -8.07 -5.19
CA ALA A 555 32.87 -8.44 -5.65
C ALA A 555 33.99 -7.96 -4.71
N ASN A 556 33.76 -6.90 -3.94
CA ASN A 556 34.67 -6.37 -2.94
C ASN A 556 34.41 -6.91 -1.52
N GLY A 557 33.50 -7.88 -1.36
CA GLY A 557 33.14 -8.46 -0.07
C GLY A 557 32.36 -7.51 0.84
N GLN A 558 31.66 -6.53 0.26
CA GLN A 558 30.79 -5.59 0.96
C GLN A 558 29.32 -5.88 0.64
N PRO A 559 28.40 -5.82 1.62
CA PRO A 559 26.98 -5.93 1.34
C PRO A 559 26.47 -4.66 0.65
N PHE A 560 25.38 -4.80 -0.12
CA PHE A 560 24.65 -3.70 -0.72
C PHE A 560 23.22 -3.75 -0.22
N HIS A 561 22.78 -2.70 0.46
CA HIS A 561 21.44 -2.63 1.06
C HIS A 561 20.84 -1.26 0.86
N LEU A 562 19.52 -1.23 0.74
CA LEU A 562 18.68 -0.04 0.68
C LEU A 562 17.69 -0.10 1.83
N ASP A 563 17.80 0.76 2.84
CA ASP A 563 16.89 0.82 3.97
C ASP A 563 16.30 2.23 4.13
N MET A 564 15.41 2.41 5.10
CA MET A 564 14.70 3.67 5.26
C MET A 564 15.46 4.77 6.00
N TYR A 565 16.63 4.48 6.61
CA TYR A 565 17.38 5.43 7.43
C TYR A 565 18.88 5.50 7.11
N ASP A 566 19.28 5.03 5.93
CA ASP A 566 20.66 4.94 5.44
C ASP A 566 21.59 4.13 6.36
N ALA A 567 21.31 2.83 6.58
CA ALA A 567 22.29 1.89 7.13
C ALA A 567 23.59 1.85 6.30
N THR A 568 23.52 2.24 5.02
CA THR A 568 24.63 2.33 4.07
C THR A 568 24.87 3.78 3.63
N PRO A 569 25.84 4.51 4.22
CA PRO A 569 26.06 5.95 3.97
C PRO A 569 26.55 6.31 2.55
N TYR A 570 26.66 5.35 1.64
CA TYR A 570 27.15 5.53 0.28
C TYR A 570 26.06 5.67 -0.79
N GLN A 571 24.79 5.43 -0.46
CA GLN A 571 23.69 5.35 -1.44
C GLN A 571 23.62 6.60 -2.34
N TYR A 572 23.89 7.79 -1.79
CA TYR A 572 23.83 9.07 -2.53
C TYR A 572 25.20 9.73 -2.73
N SER A 573 26.26 8.98 -2.46
CA SER A 573 27.65 9.44 -2.60
C SER A 573 28.14 9.35 -4.05
N THR A 574 29.32 9.92 -4.29
CA THR A 574 30.04 9.83 -5.57
C THR A 574 30.42 8.41 -5.98
N THR A 575 30.39 7.45 -5.06
CA THR A 575 30.61 6.01 -5.34
C THR A 575 29.46 5.41 -6.16
N VAL A 576 28.22 5.75 -5.80
CA VAL A 576 27.01 5.30 -6.50
C VAL A 576 26.70 6.24 -7.65
N TYR A 577 26.73 7.55 -7.39
CA TYR A 577 26.48 8.60 -8.37
C TYR A 577 27.79 9.22 -8.83
N SER A 578 28.53 8.56 -9.71
CA SER A 578 29.78 9.15 -10.24
C SER A 578 29.51 10.44 -11.04
N LYS A 579 30.51 11.32 -11.16
CA LYS A 579 30.40 12.55 -11.97
C LYS A 579 29.88 12.27 -13.39
N ALA A 580 30.48 11.30 -14.07
CA ALA A 580 30.10 10.95 -15.44
C ALA A 580 28.64 10.48 -15.52
N PHE A 581 28.17 9.76 -14.50
CA PHE A 581 26.80 9.28 -14.44
C PHE A 581 25.79 10.41 -14.20
N VAL A 582 26.05 11.32 -13.24
CA VAL A 582 25.14 12.46 -13.02
C VAL A 582 25.10 13.40 -14.23
N GLU A 583 26.22 13.60 -14.93
CA GLU A 583 26.26 14.38 -16.17
C GLU A 583 25.48 13.71 -17.31
N GLU A 584 25.58 12.39 -17.44
CA GLU A 584 24.77 11.61 -18.40
C GLU A 584 23.27 11.77 -18.12
N LEU A 585 22.85 11.61 -16.86
CA LEU A 585 21.45 11.74 -16.47
C LEU A 585 20.93 13.17 -16.68
N MET A 586 21.72 14.20 -16.34
CA MET A 586 21.36 15.59 -16.64
C MET A 586 21.17 15.82 -18.15
N GLY A 587 22.02 15.21 -18.99
CA GLY A 587 21.87 15.28 -20.45
C GLY A 587 20.56 14.65 -20.96
N LEU A 588 20.14 13.52 -20.38
CA LEU A 588 18.84 12.91 -20.71
C LEU A 588 17.66 13.83 -20.31
N LEU A 589 17.74 14.48 -19.15
CA LEU A 589 16.71 15.43 -18.71
C LEU A 589 16.67 16.67 -19.58
N ASP A 590 17.82 17.18 -20.06
CA ASP A 590 17.87 18.28 -21.03
C ASP A 590 17.19 17.91 -22.36
N GLN A 591 17.39 16.67 -22.84
CA GLN A 591 16.69 16.16 -24.02
C GLN A 591 15.18 16.02 -23.78
N ALA A 592 14.78 15.59 -22.58
CA ALA A 592 13.39 15.50 -22.18
C ALA A 592 12.71 16.89 -22.16
N TYR A 593 13.39 17.92 -21.63
CA TYR A 593 12.89 19.30 -21.72
C TYR A 593 12.71 19.77 -23.16
N ALA A 594 13.72 19.55 -24.01
CA ALA A 594 13.70 19.97 -25.41
C ALA A 594 12.58 19.28 -26.22
N ALA A 595 12.17 18.07 -25.83
CA ALA A 595 11.06 17.35 -26.48
C ALA A 595 9.73 18.14 -26.41
N TYR A 596 9.55 18.96 -25.36
CA TYR A 596 8.35 19.77 -25.17
C TYR A 596 8.39 21.15 -25.83
N ASP A 597 9.50 21.56 -26.42
CA ASP A 597 9.58 22.85 -27.14
C ASP A 597 8.56 22.95 -28.28
N SER A 598 8.12 21.80 -28.79
CA SER A 598 7.12 21.67 -29.84
C SER A 598 5.66 21.82 -29.36
N ILE A 599 5.38 21.80 -28.05
CA ILE A 599 4.02 21.92 -27.51
C ILE A 599 3.56 23.38 -27.63
N GLU A 600 2.58 23.67 -28.48
CA GLU A 600 2.14 25.05 -28.74
C GLU A 600 1.49 25.72 -27.53
N ASP A 601 0.64 25.00 -26.79
CA ASP A 601 -0.02 25.51 -25.59
C ASP A 601 1.00 25.73 -24.46
N PRO A 602 1.20 26.98 -24.01
CA PRO A 602 2.16 27.28 -22.94
C PRO A 602 1.79 26.63 -21.60
N VAL A 603 0.50 26.44 -21.31
CA VAL A 603 0.05 25.82 -20.04
C VAL A 603 0.38 24.33 -20.04
N GLU A 604 0.04 23.63 -21.13
CA GLU A 604 0.41 22.21 -21.29
C GLU A 604 1.93 22.04 -21.28
N ARG A 605 2.67 22.92 -21.97
CA ARG A 605 4.12 22.86 -21.99
C ARG A 605 4.71 23.02 -20.59
N GLU A 606 4.26 24.00 -19.82
CA GLU A 606 4.71 24.22 -18.44
C GLU A 606 4.41 23.01 -17.56
N LYS A 607 3.19 22.46 -17.64
CA LYS A 607 2.79 21.24 -16.93
C LYS A 607 3.73 20.06 -17.24
N MET A 608 3.99 19.80 -18.52
CA MET A 608 4.87 18.72 -18.96
C MET A 608 6.33 18.96 -18.52
N GLN A 609 6.80 20.21 -18.57
CA GLN A 609 8.14 20.58 -18.09
C GLN A 609 8.29 20.38 -16.58
N LEU A 610 7.25 20.65 -15.77
CA LEU A 610 7.28 20.41 -14.32
C LEU A 610 7.50 18.92 -13.98
N ARG A 611 7.01 17.99 -14.81
CA ARG A 611 7.28 16.55 -14.64
C ARG A 611 8.78 16.22 -14.75
N ILE A 612 9.51 16.94 -15.62
CA ILE A 612 10.98 16.80 -15.76
C ILE A 612 11.71 17.56 -14.66
N THR A 613 11.18 18.73 -14.27
CA THR A 613 11.73 19.53 -13.17
C THR A 613 11.75 18.76 -11.86
N LYS A 614 10.75 17.92 -11.60
CA LYS A 614 10.73 17.00 -10.44
C LYS A 614 11.97 16.10 -10.40
N GLU A 615 12.31 15.44 -11.50
CA GLU A 615 13.48 14.57 -11.59
C GLU A 615 14.79 15.35 -11.57
N SER A 616 14.85 16.48 -12.29
CA SER A 616 16.02 17.36 -12.28
C SER A 616 16.30 17.94 -10.90
N PHE A 617 15.27 18.29 -10.13
CA PHE A 617 15.37 18.76 -8.76
C PHE A 617 15.99 17.70 -7.84
N CYS A 618 15.55 16.45 -7.97
CA CYS A 618 16.08 15.33 -7.20
C CYS A 618 17.55 15.02 -7.56
N LEU A 619 17.89 15.03 -8.85
CA LEU A 619 19.27 14.79 -9.29
C LEU A 619 20.21 15.94 -8.89
N ARG A 620 19.77 17.20 -9.02
CA ARG A 620 20.54 18.37 -8.58
C ARG A 620 20.78 18.35 -7.06
N TYR A 621 19.85 17.82 -6.27
CA TYR A 621 20.08 17.63 -4.83
C TYR A 621 21.29 16.73 -4.56
N ILE A 622 21.42 15.60 -5.27
CA ILE A 622 22.59 14.71 -5.19
C ILE A 622 23.86 15.44 -5.63
N ILE A 623 23.79 16.22 -6.72
CA ILE A 623 24.91 17.01 -7.22
C ILE A 623 25.36 18.05 -6.18
N LEU A 624 24.43 18.78 -5.56
CA LEU A 624 24.72 19.80 -4.56
C LEU A 624 25.33 19.19 -3.29
N LEU A 625 24.81 18.05 -2.82
CA LEU A 625 25.37 17.32 -1.66
C LEU A 625 26.84 16.93 -1.87
N ASN A 626 27.25 16.66 -3.11
CA ASN A 626 28.59 16.18 -3.45
C ASN A 626 29.36 17.17 -4.34
N TYR A 627 28.95 18.44 -4.39
CA TYR A 627 29.39 19.37 -5.45
C TYR A 627 30.92 19.52 -5.49
N GLY A 628 31.56 19.66 -4.32
CA GLY A 628 33.01 19.80 -4.21
C GLY A 628 33.82 18.57 -4.63
N GLU A 629 33.20 17.40 -4.76
CA GLU A 629 33.84 16.21 -5.33
C GLU A 629 33.70 16.14 -6.86
N TYR A 630 32.65 16.76 -7.42
CA TYR A 630 32.41 16.78 -8.86
C TYR A 630 33.02 18.00 -9.56
N TYR A 631 32.96 19.16 -8.92
CA TYR A 631 33.22 20.48 -9.51
C TYR A 631 33.95 21.40 -8.51
N ASP A 632 34.39 22.56 -8.99
CA ASP A 632 34.94 23.61 -8.13
C ASP A 632 33.80 24.39 -7.48
N ILE A 633 33.64 24.24 -6.15
CA ILE A 633 32.57 24.89 -5.38
C ILE A 633 32.68 26.43 -5.39
N THR A 634 33.86 26.98 -5.70
CA THR A 634 34.07 28.43 -5.80
C THR A 634 33.66 29.00 -7.17
N ALA A 635 33.31 28.12 -8.11
CA ALA A 635 32.88 28.52 -9.43
C ALA A 635 31.44 29.09 -9.40
N PRO A 636 31.11 30.09 -10.24
CA PRO A 636 29.79 30.72 -10.25
C PRO A 636 28.64 29.74 -10.57
N GLU A 637 28.96 28.59 -11.18
CA GLU A 637 28.03 27.51 -11.47
C GLU A 637 27.41 26.89 -10.21
N TYR A 638 28.11 26.88 -9.07
CA TYR A 638 27.55 26.39 -7.81
C TYR A 638 26.40 27.29 -7.34
N GLU A 639 26.66 28.59 -7.24
CA GLU A 639 25.65 29.60 -6.88
C GLU A 639 24.47 29.56 -7.84
N ALA A 640 24.72 29.45 -9.15
CA ALA A 640 23.66 29.33 -10.15
C ALA A 640 22.78 28.09 -9.93
N MET A 641 23.38 26.93 -9.61
CA MET A 641 22.63 25.71 -9.33
C MET A 641 21.80 25.80 -8.05
N VAL A 642 22.35 26.40 -6.98
CA VAL A 642 21.62 26.63 -5.72
C VAL A 642 20.41 27.54 -5.94
N LEU A 643 20.58 28.64 -6.69
CA LEU A 643 19.48 29.57 -7.01
C LEU A 643 18.41 28.92 -7.90
N GLN A 644 18.83 28.09 -8.87
CA GLN A 644 17.88 27.34 -9.70
C GLN A 644 17.11 26.30 -8.88
N TRP A 645 17.79 25.60 -7.96
CA TRP A 645 17.15 24.62 -7.07
C TRP A 645 16.15 25.29 -6.11
N GLU A 646 16.48 26.46 -5.56
CA GLU A 646 15.54 27.27 -4.77
C GLU A 646 14.29 27.67 -5.59
N LYS A 647 14.47 28.13 -6.84
CA LYS A 647 13.36 28.47 -7.72
C LYS A 647 12.47 27.25 -7.98
N ASP A 648 13.06 26.12 -8.35
CA ASP A 648 12.34 24.89 -8.67
C ASP A 648 11.62 24.32 -7.44
N SER A 649 12.21 24.46 -6.23
CA SER A 649 11.54 24.05 -4.98
C SER A 649 10.20 24.77 -4.79
N SER A 650 10.15 26.06 -5.12
CA SER A 650 8.93 26.87 -4.98
C SER A 650 7.90 26.49 -6.04
N ALA A 651 8.33 26.22 -7.27
CA ALA A 651 7.44 25.81 -8.36
C ALA A 651 6.81 24.42 -8.12
N LEU A 652 7.58 23.49 -7.54
CA LEU A 652 7.12 22.13 -7.23
C LEU A 652 6.40 22.04 -5.87
N GLY A 653 6.42 23.09 -5.05
CA GLY A 653 5.88 23.05 -3.70
C GLY A 653 6.61 22.05 -2.79
N ALA A 654 7.94 21.91 -2.97
CA ALA A 654 8.77 21.01 -2.18
C ALA A 654 8.84 21.45 -0.71
N THR A 655 8.67 20.50 0.21
CA THR A 655 8.53 20.78 1.64
C THR A 655 9.74 20.33 2.45
N TRP A 656 10.07 19.04 2.44
CA TRP A 656 11.13 18.42 3.26
C TRP A 656 12.18 17.72 2.39
N SER A 657 13.47 17.91 2.70
CA SER A 657 14.55 17.12 2.06
C SER A 657 14.77 15.77 2.74
N LYS A 658 14.42 15.69 4.03
CA LYS A 658 14.48 14.52 4.88
C LYS A 658 13.59 14.73 6.10
N GLU A 659 13.39 13.67 6.88
CA GLU A 659 12.57 13.71 8.09
C GLU A 659 13.04 14.82 9.05
N GLY A 660 12.12 15.71 9.39
CA GLY A 660 12.33 16.84 10.30
C GLY A 660 13.14 18.00 9.74
N VAL A 661 13.49 18.02 8.45
CA VAL A 661 14.28 19.11 7.83
C VAL A 661 13.60 19.68 6.60
N GLY A 662 13.23 20.97 6.69
CA GLY A 662 12.62 21.69 5.59
C GLY A 662 13.57 21.98 4.43
N ILE A 663 13.01 22.15 3.24
CA ILE A 663 13.76 22.56 2.04
C ILE A 663 14.41 23.93 2.26
N ALA A 664 13.75 24.86 2.97
CA ALA A 664 14.32 26.17 3.30
C ALA A 664 15.63 26.07 4.11
N ASP A 665 15.70 25.16 5.09
CA ASP A 665 16.91 24.93 5.88
C ASP A 665 18.01 24.30 5.02
N THR A 666 17.63 23.44 4.08
CA THR A 666 18.54 22.81 3.12
C THR A 666 19.13 23.84 2.15
N ILE A 667 18.31 24.75 1.63
CA ILE A 667 18.76 25.89 0.80
C ILE A 667 19.73 26.78 1.59
N ALA A 668 19.40 27.08 2.84
CA ALA A 668 20.25 27.90 3.70
C ALA A 668 21.62 27.24 3.92
N ALA A 669 21.66 25.92 4.10
CA ALA A 669 22.91 25.16 4.19
C ALA A 669 23.74 25.31 2.91
N PHE A 670 23.17 25.06 1.72
CA PHE A 670 23.91 25.21 0.45
C PHE A 670 24.41 26.64 0.20
N LYS A 671 23.59 27.66 0.55
CA LYS A 671 24.01 29.07 0.45
C LYS A 671 25.15 29.42 1.39
N SER A 672 25.24 28.76 2.55
CA SER A 672 26.32 29.01 3.50
C SER A 672 27.69 28.63 2.93
N ASP A 673 27.74 27.61 2.07
CA ASP A 673 28.96 27.17 1.37
C ASP A 673 29.46 28.18 0.32
N ILE A 674 28.60 29.08 -0.17
CA ILE A 674 28.99 30.19 -1.07
C ILE A 674 29.76 31.27 -0.29
N SER A 675 29.41 31.44 0.98
CA SER A 675 29.87 32.54 1.83
C SER A 675 31.09 32.23 2.69
N GLY A 676 31.49 30.95 2.77
CA GLY A 676 32.67 30.46 3.50
C GLY A 676 33.85 30.21 2.59
#